data_AF-A0AAE1LZV1-F1
#
_entry.id   AF-A0AAE1LZV1-F1
#
_cell.length_a   1.000
_cell.length_b   1.000
_cell.length_c   1.000
_cell.angle_alpha   90.00
_cell.angle_beta   90.00
_cell.angle_gamma   90.00
#
_symmetry.space_group_name_H-M   'P 1'
#
loop_
_entity.id
_entity.type
_entity.pdbx_description
1 polymer ?
#
loop_
_entity_poly.entity_id
_entity_poly.type
_entity_poly.pdbx_seq_one_letter_code
_entity_poly.pdbx_strand_id
1 'polypeptide(L)'
;MPVPRIIAAIRGAVSRDTYKYSAIPEPEAEASGRQALTRRPSVYESSSQGQTRLIKMSLGGMALFAILLTMVSLGRAKSYSACEAVGNCTADVSHIWGQYSPVFAVPSTIDASIPSGCNVTFAQILSRHGARAPTQKKSDFYRDMIVRIQSNVKNYGKGFEFLKDYDYHLGVDDLTLFGEQQMVDSGTAFFQRYRDLASQFDPFVRASGSDRVVVSAQRFVEGYYKAQDRGASNPVKSILVLPEEDGFNNTLNHGSCPAFEEGPASEIVATHQKIWLGVFGPAITKRLNSKLPGANLTLTETIFMMDLCPFNTVANTSLVASDFCRLFSMDEWASYDYFQSLDKWYGYGKGNPLGPSQGVGFGNELVARLTGTPVDDDTTTNSTLDSSPETFPLNSKLYADFSHDNTMSSIFAALGLFNSTMDLPLKYKLSPRRLRGFSASWVVPFGARMYLEKMQCSDASEELVRVILNDRVVPLRTCNSDRLGRFAKKQQGPPVFQAQEPSPGIPGPDSSDKVPKAEVARRQQSQTPKEIMVSTAGGIVIAIVVILVAAAVGWVVFSQLRARRLGLPPPSLSSYLPWHKSDTPYGPPRPARGGVVGWFNDLTRKFKHRNDRSATGAYEQSLHSGSGPGNRGFGPLDPDDAWDSRVGNEADGYGYYEQELGGHTEYTGANYGGSRLGPAPPAHAGYEEDVERGRRPSRDAGAATAAEAGRRQNPFDDDAQVSLRGVSPRPMDMAAAGHRAGERPGSSGSSHAERRSIFREDV
;
A
#
# COMPACT_ATOMS: atom_id res chain seq x y z
N MET A 1 -38.06 28.90 37.11
CA MET A 1 -39.20 28.61 38.02
C MET A 1 -40.09 29.85 38.07
N PRO A 2 -41.40 29.78 38.37
CA PRO A 2 -42.27 28.60 38.54
C PRO A 2 -43.50 28.60 37.59
N VAL A 3 -44.46 27.72 37.86
CA VAL A 3 -45.81 27.56 37.27
C VAL A 3 -46.81 28.07 38.32
N PRO A 4 -47.91 28.85 38.02
CA PRO A 4 -49.21 28.21 37.67
C PRO A 4 -50.37 29.03 36.98
N ARG A 5 -51.13 28.32 36.12
CA ARG A 5 -52.62 28.13 36.05
C ARG A 5 -53.64 29.32 36.02
N ILE A 6 -54.92 28.94 35.70
CA ILE A 6 -56.23 29.59 36.03
C ILE A 6 -56.58 30.82 35.14
N ILE A 7 -57.79 31.05 34.61
CA ILE A 7 -59.09 30.32 34.43
C ILE A 7 -59.91 31.08 33.33
N ALA A 8 -61.07 30.65 32.79
CA ALA A 8 -61.48 29.42 32.08
C ALA A 8 -62.95 29.59 31.56
N ALA A 9 -63.29 29.03 30.38
CA ALA A 9 -64.67 28.96 29.84
C ALA A 9 -64.99 27.50 29.42
N ILE A 10 -65.88 26.74 30.05
CA ILE A 10 -67.34 26.84 30.32
C ILE A 10 -68.22 26.17 29.23
N ARG A 11 -68.50 24.89 29.52
CA ARG A 11 -69.75 24.11 29.32
C ARG A 11 -70.35 23.90 27.92
N GLY A 12 -70.38 22.61 27.53
CA GLY A 12 -71.35 21.99 26.62
C GLY A 12 -71.57 20.51 27.02
N ALA A 13 -72.74 20.19 27.57
CA ALA A 13 -73.17 18.96 28.27
C ALA A 13 -72.64 17.58 27.75
N VAL A 14 -72.23 16.58 28.56
CA VAL A 14 -72.89 15.86 29.70
C VAL A 14 -73.99 14.90 29.20
N SER A 15 -74.07 13.60 29.56
CA SER A 15 -73.17 12.71 30.34
C SER A 15 -73.41 11.22 30.00
N ARG A 16 -72.53 10.33 30.49
CA ARG A 16 -72.84 8.91 30.79
C ARG A 16 -72.56 8.69 32.27
N ASP A 17 -73.58 8.33 33.04
CA ASP A 17 -73.44 8.01 34.47
C ASP A 17 -73.77 6.55 34.78
N THR A 18 -73.12 6.02 35.81
CA THR A 18 -73.11 4.60 36.18
C THR A 18 -73.98 4.30 37.41
N TYR A 19 -74.53 3.09 37.49
CA TYR A 19 -75.19 2.58 38.70
C TYR A 19 -74.63 1.22 39.17
N LYS A 20 -74.99 0.86 40.41
CA LYS A 20 -74.29 -0.13 41.26
C LYS A 20 -74.96 -1.52 41.26
N TYR A 21 -74.25 -2.51 41.80
CA TYR A 21 -74.75 -3.88 42.04
C TYR A 21 -75.71 -3.98 43.26
N SER A 22 -76.71 -4.87 43.14
CA SER A 22 -77.46 -5.52 44.23
C SER A 22 -78.05 -6.85 43.71
N ALA A 23 -78.58 -7.73 44.57
CA ALA A 23 -78.76 -9.17 44.26
C ALA A 23 -80.22 -9.71 44.25
N ILE A 24 -80.42 -10.78 43.47
CA ILE A 24 -81.30 -11.98 43.60
C ILE A 24 -82.67 -11.80 44.30
N PRO A 25 -83.78 -12.12 43.60
CA PRO A 25 -84.53 -13.36 43.91
C PRO A 25 -84.73 -14.32 42.72
N GLU A 26 -85.03 -15.59 43.02
CA GLU A 26 -85.54 -16.61 42.08
C GLU A 26 -87.08 -16.58 41.98
N PRO A 27 -87.65 -17.31 41.00
CA PRO A 27 -88.93 -18.01 41.15
C PRO A 27 -88.79 -19.53 40.97
N GLU A 28 -89.55 -20.30 41.76
CA GLU A 28 -89.57 -21.78 41.76
C GLU A 28 -90.57 -22.41 40.75
N ALA A 29 -90.50 -23.75 40.61
CA ALA A 29 -91.49 -24.68 40.00
C ALA A 29 -91.65 -24.64 38.45
N GLU A 30 -91.84 -25.74 37.71
CA GLU A 30 -91.73 -27.21 37.92
C GLU A 30 -91.42 -27.85 36.50
N ALA A 31 -91.33 -29.15 36.18
CA ALA A 31 -91.74 -30.38 36.87
C ALA A 31 -90.96 -31.65 36.45
N SER A 32 -91.14 -32.73 37.23
CA SER A 32 -91.05 -34.15 36.80
C SER A 32 -89.68 -34.77 36.42
N GLY A 33 -89.55 -36.12 36.51
CA GLY A 33 -88.44 -36.86 35.85
C GLY A 33 -87.65 -37.95 36.64
N ARG A 34 -88.32 -38.86 37.37
CA ARG A 34 -87.74 -40.01 38.13
C ARG A 34 -86.50 -40.74 37.57
N GLN A 35 -85.55 -41.09 38.47
CA GLN A 35 -84.71 -42.32 38.52
C GLN A 35 -83.72 -42.58 37.33
N ALA A 36 -82.52 -43.17 37.47
CA ALA A 36 -82.03 -44.21 38.38
C ALA A 36 -80.48 -44.18 38.58
N LEU A 37 -79.91 -45.22 39.22
CA LEU A 37 -78.46 -45.36 39.52
C LEU A 37 -77.63 -45.83 38.31
N THR A 38 -76.35 -45.44 38.22
CA THR A 38 -75.17 -46.37 38.36
C THR A 38 -73.77 -45.73 38.20
N ARG A 39 -72.82 -46.25 39.00
CA ARG A 39 -71.32 -46.32 38.92
C ARG A 39 -70.43 -45.21 38.28
N ARG A 40 -69.41 -44.83 39.08
CA ARG A 40 -68.06 -44.27 38.74
C ARG A 40 -67.24 -45.20 37.78
N PRO A 41 -66.07 -44.82 37.20
CA PRO A 41 -65.14 -43.70 37.52
C PRO A 41 -64.78 -42.79 36.31
N SER A 42 -64.00 -41.69 36.40
CA SER A 42 -62.56 -41.60 36.75
C SER A 42 -62.10 -40.17 37.09
N VAL A 43 -60.79 -39.97 37.32
CA VAL A 43 -60.17 -38.76 37.89
C VAL A 43 -59.03 -38.27 36.98
N TYR A 44 -58.88 -36.94 36.81
CA TYR A 44 -57.56 -36.31 36.74
C TYR A 44 -57.59 -34.84 37.22
N GLU A 45 -56.44 -34.31 37.62
CA GLU A 45 -56.32 -33.14 38.51
C GLU A 45 -56.12 -31.78 37.81
N SER A 46 -56.29 -30.70 38.59
CA SER A 46 -56.10 -29.31 38.17
C SER A 46 -54.84 -28.70 38.80
N SER A 47 -53.96 -28.11 37.97
CA SER A 47 -52.81 -27.32 38.42
C SER A 47 -52.59 -26.12 37.50
N SER A 48 -53.13 -24.96 37.88
CA SER A 48 -53.10 -23.75 37.04
C SER A 48 -53.01 -22.44 37.84
N GLN A 49 -52.00 -22.34 38.72
CA GLN A 49 -51.65 -21.06 39.39
C GLN A 49 -50.16 -20.70 39.38
N GLY A 50 -49.24 -21.61 39.01
CA GLY A 50 -47.80 -21.31 39.00
C GLY A 50 -47.30 -20.43 37.83
N GLN A 51 -47.88 -20.61 36.63
CA GLN A 51 -47.30 -20.07 35.39
C GLN A 51 -47.33 -18.53 35.26
N THR A 52 -48.34 -17.86 35.83
CA THR A 52 -48.55 -16.42 35.63
C THR A 52 -47.58 -15.52 36.41
N ARG A 53 -46.85 -16.06 37.40
CA ARG A 53 -45.77 -15.32 38.10
C ARG A 53 -44.45 -15.35 37.32
N LEU A 54 -44.02 -16.50 36.78
CA LEU A 54 -42.77 -16.60 36.02
C LEU A 54 -42.76 -15.68 34.79
N ILE A 55 -43.85 -15.63 34.02
CA ILE A 55 -43.95 -14.85 32.78
C ILE A 55 -43.77 -13.34 33.04
N LYS A 56 -44.22 -12.83 34.19
CA LYS A 56 -44.03 -11.42 34.56
C LYS A 56 -42.58 -11.11 34.96
N MET A 57 -41.88 -12.05 35.59
CA MET A 57 -40.47 -11.89 35.95
C MET A 57 -39.54 -11.99 34.72
N SER A 58 -39.82 -12.88 33.76
CA SER A 58 -39.00 -12.99 32.55
C SER A 58 -39.12 -11.76 31.64
N LEU A 59 -40.31 -11.17 31.50
CA LEU A 59 -40.50 -9.92 30.77
C LEU A 59 -39.75 -8.75 31.42
N GLY A 60 -39.79 -8.63 32.76
CA GLY A 60 -38.99 -7.63 33.48
C GLY A 60 -37.48 -7.83 33.29
N GLY A 61 -37.01 -9.08 33.40
CA GLY A 61 -35.61 -9.43 33.18
C GLY A 61 -35.13 -9.12 31.76
N MET A 62 -35.90 -9.46 30.73
CA MET A 62 -35.54 -9.14 29.33
C MET A 62 -35.57 -7.65 29.03
N ALA A 63 -36.51 -6.88 29.62
CA ALA A 63 -36.50 -5.43 29.50
C ALA A 63 -35.26 -4.81 30.16
N LEU A 64 -34.89 -5.26 31.37
CA LEU A 64 -33.68 -4.79 32.05
C LEU A 64 -32.40 -5.17 31.28
N PHE A 65 -32.34 -6.39 30.74
CA PHE A 65 -31.23 -6.88 29.92
C PHE A 65 -31.10 -6.11 28.60
N ALA A 66 -32.23 -5.76 27.95
CA ALA A 66 -32.23 -4.91 26.76
C ALA A 66 -31.75 -3.48 27.08
N ILE A 67 -32.16 -2.91 28.23
CA ILE A 67 -31.68 -1.59 28.70
C ILE A 67 -30.19 -1.62 29.06
N LEU A 68 -29.70 -2.72 29.64
CA LEU A 68 -28.26 -2.92 29.87
C LEU A 68 -27.49 -3.08 28.55
N LEU A 69 -28.04 -3.79 27.56
CA LEU A 69 -27.44 -3.90 26.22
C LEU A 69 -27.41 -2.57 25.46
N THR A 70 -28.46 -1.74 25.56
CA THR A 70 -28.43 -0.38 24.98
C THR A 70 -27.47 0.51 25.75
N MET A 71 -27.43 0.47 27.09
CA MET A 71 -26.44 1.24 27.86
C MET A 71 -24.99 0.75 27.70
N VAL A 72 -24.74 -0.51 27.36
CA VAL A 72 -23.39 -1.02 27.02
C VAL A 72 -22.99 -0.69 25.58
N SER A 73 -23.93 -0.58 24.64
CA SER A 73 -23.64 -0.15 23.27
C SER A 73 -23.50 1.38 23.14
N LEU A 74 -24.36 2.16 23.82
CA LEU A 74 -24.22 3.61 23.97
C LEU A 74 -23.02 3.97 24.86
N GLY A 75 -22.79 3.23 25.96
CA GLY A 75 -21.62 3.41 26.83
C GLY A 75 -20.29 2.98 26.20
N ARG A 76 -20.31 2.30 25.04
CA ARG A 76 -19.12 2.11 24.20
C ARG A 76 -18.78 3.33 23.35
N ALA A 77 -19.69 4.27 23.17
CA ALA A 77 -19.37 5.63 22.70
C ALA A 77 -18.71 6.45 23.82
N LYS A 78 -17.62 5.94 24.39
CA LYS A 78 -16.64 6.78 25.08
C LYS A 78 -16.12 7.76 24.04
N SER A 79 -16.59 8.99 24.10
CA SER A 79 -15.91 10.12 23.48
C SER A 79 -14.62 10.37 24.25
N TYR A 80 -13.61 9.55 23.97
CA TYR A 80 -12.26 10.07 23.94
C TYR A 80 -12.29 11.25 22.97
N SER A 81 -11.73 12.39 23.37
CA SER A 81 -11.27 13.39 22.42
C SER A 81 -10.09 12.77 21.69
N ALA A 82 -10.40 11.96 20.67
CA ALA A 82 -9.41 11.22 19.91
C ALA A 82 -8.40 12.20 19.32
N CYS A 83 -7.11 11.90 19.45
CA CYS A 83 -6.04 12.90 19.39
C CYS A 83 -5.98 13.60 18.02
N GLU A 84 -6.37 12.89 16.96
CA GLU A 84 -6.44 13.39 15.60
C GLU A 84 -7.56 14.43 15.39
N ALA A 85 -8.58 14.45 16.26
CA ALA A 85 -9.62 15.47 16.29
C ALA A 85 -9.17 16.81 16.88
N VAL A 86 -7.98 16.87 17.52
CA VAL A 86 -7.33 18.11 17.97
C VAL A 86 -5.85 18.18 17.55
N GLY A 87 -5.45 17.37 16.56
CA GLY A 87 -4.11 17.31 15.98
C GLY A 87 -2.97 17.06 16.97
N ASN A 88 -3.20 16.31 18.06
CA ASN A 88 -2.22 16.14 19.15
C ASN A 88 -1.79 14.69 19.41
N CYS A 89 -1.81 13.82 18.40
CA CYS A 89 -1.33 12.44 18.57
C CYS A 89 0.19 12.39 18.81
N THR A 90 0.62 11.70 19.87
CA THR A 90 2.02 11.61 20.32
C THR A 90 2.60 10.20 20.24
N ALA A 91 1.98 9.31 19.46
CA ALA A 91 2.52 7.98 19.21
C ALA A 91 3.71 8.06 18.22
N ASP A 92 4.77 7.31 18.49
CA ASP A 92 5.78 7.04 17.47
C ASP A 92 5.17 6.16 16.37
N VAL A 93 5.31 6.63 15.13
CA VAL A 93 4.72 6.08 13.91
C VAL A 93 5.79 5.84 12.84
N SER A 94 7.07 6.10 13.14
CA SER A 94 8.20 6.00 12.21
C SER A 94 8.36 4.63 11.56
N HIS A 95 7.98 3.57 12.27
CA HIS A 95 8.02 2.17 11.81
C HIS A 95 6.78 1.73 11.02
N ILE A 96 5.83 2.64 10.72
CA ILE A 96 4.58 2.37 9.99
C ILE A 96 4.27 3.46 8.93
N TRP A 97 5.31 3.91 8.23
CA TRP A 97 5.21 4.78 7.04
C TRP A 97 5.39 3.99 5.74
N GLY A 98 5.21 2.67 5.76
CA GLY A 98 5.48 1.82 4.59
C GLY A 98 6.93 1.93 4.13
N GLN A 99 7.14 2.04 2.83
CA GLN A 99 8.45 2.23 2.19
C GLN A 99 9.17 3.53 2.58
N TYR A 100 8.45 4.52 3.12
CA TYR A 100 9.04 5.77 3.63
C TYR A 100 9.43 5.71 5.12
N SER A 101 9.27 4.54 5.77
CA SER A 101 9.82 4.30 7.10
C SER A 101 11.35 4.32 7.00
N PRO A 102 12.11 4.96 7.92
CA PRO A 102 13.52 4.64 8.12
C PRO A 102 13.70 3.15 8.46
N VAL A 103 14.81 2.52 8.03
CA VAL A 103 15.10 1.13 8.37
C VAL A 103 15.24 0.92 9.89
N PHE A 104 14.59 -0.12 10.39
CA PHE A 104 14.64 -0.55 11.80
C PHE A 104 14.80 -2.07 11.89
N ALA A 105 15.26 -2.56 13.04
CA ALA A 105 15.40 -4.00 13.29
C ALA A 105 14.02 -4.68 13.39
N VAL A 106 13.68 -5.48 12.38
CA VAL A 106 12.36 -6.08 12.23
C VAL A 106 12.16 -7.25 13.22
N PRO A 107 10.99 -7.38 13.89
CA PRO A 107 10.77 -8.42 14.88
C PRO A 107 10.91 -9.87 14.36
N SER A 108 12.04 -10.49 14.69
CA SER A 108 12.33 -11.90 14.40
C SER A 108 11.80 -12.87 15.47
N THR A 109 11.62 -14.13 15.09
CA THR A 109 11.39 -15.27 16.02
C THR A 109 12.59 -16.21 16.12
N ILE A 110 13.66 -15.91 15.37
CA ILE A 110 14.92 -16.65 15.31
C ILE A 110 16.04 -15.62 15.48
N ASP A 111 17.05 -15.94 16.28
CA ASP A 111 18.20 -15.06 16.46
C ASP A 111 18.97 -14.86 15.14
N ALA A 112 19.28 -13.59 14.86
CA ALA A 112 20.06 -13.17 13.70
C ALA A 112 21.57 -13.18 13.94
N SER A 113 22.06 -13.57 15.13
CA SER A 113 23.48 -13.82 15.37
C SER A 113 24.06 -14.90 14.44
N ILE A 114 25.38 -14.92 14.25
CA ILE A 114 26.07 -16.05 13.60
C ILE A 114 26.05 -17.21 14.62
N PRO A 115 25.51 -18.41 14.30
CA PRO A 115 25.36 -19.47 15.28
C PRO A 115 26.71 -19.98 15.80
N SER A 116 26.79 -20.30 17.09
CA SER A 116 27.98 -20.89 17.70
C SER A 116 28.41 -22.17 16.96
N GLY A 117 29.66 -22.22 16.50
CA GLY A 117 30.19 -23.32 15.68
C GLY A 117 30.01 -23.14 14.17
N CYS A 118 29.45 -22.01 13.70
CA CYS A 118 29.44 -21.61 12.29
C CYS A 118 30.50 -20.55 12.00
N ASN A 119 31.09 -20.60 10.80
CA ASN A 119 31.86 -19.52 10.20
C ASN A 119 31.25 -19.13 8.84
N VAL A 120 31.19 -17.83 8.54
CA VAL A 120 30.60 -17.30 7.30
C VAL A 120 31.62 -17.38 6.18
N THR A 121 31.27 -18.05 5.08
CA THR A 121 32.12 -18.29 3.91
C THR A 121 31.77 -17.39 2.73
N PHE A 122 30.61 -16.74 2.75
CA PHE A 122 30.12 -15.78 1.77
C PHE A 122 29.05 -14.89 2.41
N ALA A 123 29.03 -13.60 2.07
CA ALA A 123 27.90 -12.72 2.37
C ALA A 123 27.63 -11.76 1.21
N GLN A 124 26.35 -11.62 0.85
CA GLN A 124 25.87 -10.60 -0.10
C GLN A 124 24.86 -9.70 0.59
N ILE A 125 25.03 -8.38 0.46
CA ILE A 125 24.00 -7.38 0.77
C ILE A 125 23.30 -6.96 -0.52
N LEU A 126 21.96 -6.96 -0.50
CA LEU A 126 21.12 -6.17 -1.41
C LEU A 126 20.51 -5.04 -0.59
N SER A 127 20.78 -3.79 -0.97
CA SER A 127 20.36 -2.60 -0.21
C SER A 127 19.52 -1.66 -1.05
N ARG A 128 18.53 -1.03 -0.41
CA ARG A 128 17.89 0.18 -0.95
C ARG A 128 18.83 1.37 -0.78
N HIS A 129 18.60 2.43 -1.56
CA HIS A 129 19.02 3.78 -1.21
C HIS A 129 18.51 4.25 0.17
N GLY A 130 19.18 5.24 0.76
CA GLY A 130 18.80 5.88 2.02
C GLY A 130 17.56 6.78 1.93
N ALA A 131 17.17 7.41 3.05
CA ALA A 131 16.05 8.34 3.09
C ALA A 131 16.25 9.57 2.19
N ARG A 132 15.28 9.81 1.30
CA ARG A 132 15.34 10.84 0.26
C ARG A 132 14.21 11.86 0.36
N ALA A 133 14.36 12.96 -0.35
CA ALA A 133 13.30 13.91 -0.63
C ALA A 133 12.17 13.30 -1.49
N PRO A 134 10.99 13.94 -1.59
CA PRO A 134 9.97 13.57 -2.57
C PRO A 134 10.52 13.59 -4.01
N THR A 135 9.93 12.80 -4.92
CA THR A 135 10.24 12.97 -6.35
C THR A 135 9.74 14.34 -6.84
N GLN A 136 10.33 14.92 -7.90
CA GLN A 136 9.95 16.25 -8.42
C GLN A 136 8.42 16.44 -8.51
N LYS A 137 7.76 15.54 -9.25
CA LYS A 137 6.30 15.51 -9.47
C LYS A 137 5.48 15.34 -8.17
N LYS A 138 6.01 14.65 -7.15
CA LYS A 138 5.39 14.61 -5.81
C LYS A 138 5.60 15.91 -5.06
N SER A 139 6.80 16.48 -5.13
CA SER A 139 7.14 17.76 -4.51
C SER A 139 6.21 18.87 -5.02
N ASP A 140 5.92 18.87 -6.32
CA ASP A 140 4.95 19.76 -6.95
C ASP A 140 3.53 19.57 -6.40
N PHE A 141 2.99 18.35 -6.41
CA PHE A 141 1.65 18.08 -5.87
C PHE A 141 1.51 18.42 -4.38
N TYR A 142 2.56 18.19 -3.58
CA TYR A 142 2.57 18.51 -2.16
C TYR A 142 2.59 20.03 -1.93
N ARG A 143 3.44 20.76 -2.65
CA ARG A 143 3.54 22.22 -2.59
C ARG A 143 2.24 22.88 -3.04
N ASP A 144 1.66 22.45 -4.15
CA ASP A 144 0.43 23.03 -4.70
C ASP A 144 -0.76 22.79 -3.75
N MET A 145 -0.85 21.61 -3.11
CA MET A 145 -1.83 21.35 -2.04
C MET A 145 -1.66 22.32 -0.87
N ILE A 146 -0.43 22.58 -0.41
CA ILE A 146 -0.13 23.48 0.71
C ILE A 146 -0.47 24.94 0.37
N VAL A 147 -0.05 25.42 -0.80
CA VAL A 147 -0.38 26.77 -1.30
C VAL A 147 -1.90 26.94 -1.43
N ARG A 148 -2.62 25.91 -1.87
CA ARG A 148 -4.09 25.91 -1.99
C ARG A 148 -4.78 25.92 -0.62
N ILE A 149 -4.24 25.23 0.38
CA ILE A 149 -4.69 25.33 1.78
C ILE A 149 -4.51 26.76 2.31
N GLN A 150 -3.30 27.32 2.20
CA GLN A 150 -2.96 28.65 2.73
C GLN A 150 -3.74 29.78 2.02
N SER A 151 -3.99 29.64 0.72
CA SER A 151 -4.79 30.58 -0.06
C SER A 151 -6.26 30.60 0.37
N ASN A 152 -6.86 29.44 0.70
CA ASN A 152 -8.31 29.32 0.88
C ASN A 152 -8.76 29.22 2.34
N VAL A 153 -7.98 28.58 3.23
CA VAL A 153 -8.36 28.38 4.63
C VAL A 153 -8.11 29.67 5.42
N LYS A 154 -9.16 30.21 6.04
CA LYS A 154 -9.07 31.41 6.91
C LYS A 154 -9.17 31.10 8.40
N ASN A 155 -9.78 29.97 8.75
CA ASN A 155 -9.95 29.51 10.13
C ASN A 155 -9.36 28.10 10.27
N TYR A 156 -8.17 27.99 10.84
CA TYR A 156 -7.54 26.70 11.11
C TYR A 156 -8.10 26.11 12.41
N GLY A 157 -8.54 24.85 12.38
CA GLY A 157 -9.06 24.16 13.56
C GLY A 157 -7.94 23.73 14.50
N LYS A 158 -8.24 23.65 15.81
CA LYS A 158 -7.24 23.30 16.84
C LYS A 158 -6.39 22.08 16.48
N GLY A 159 -5.08 22.27 16.49
CA GLY A 159 -4.04 21.31 16.09
C GLY A 159 -3.48 21.55 14.69
N PHE A 160 -4.18 22.29 13.83
CA PHE A 160 -3.85 22.47 12.41
C PHE A 160 -3.27 23.87 12.12
N GLU A 161 -3.16 24.74 13.12
CA GLU A 161 -2.74 26.14 12.97
C GLU A 161 -1.35 26.29 12.33
N PHE A 162 -0.44 25.32 12.54
CA PHE A 162 0.91 25.34 11.95
C PHE A 162 0.89 25.37 10.41
N LEU A 163 -0.14 24.81 9.77
CA LEU A 163 -0.29 24.80 8.30
C LEU A 163 -0.48 26.22 7.71
N LYS A 164 -0.79 27.22 8.53
CA LYS A 164 -0.84 28.63 8.12
C LYS A 164 0.54 29.19 7.80
N ASP A 165 1.54 28.78 8.57
CA ASP A 165 2.89 29.35 8.58
C ASP A 165 3.98 28.30 8.22
N TYR A 166 3.56 27.10 7.80
CA TYR A 166 4.43 26.05 7.27
C TYR A 166 4.95 26.42 5.88
N ASP A 167 6.27 26.53 5.77
CA ASP A 167 6.97 26.78 4.50
C ASP A 167 7.39 25.47 3.83
N TYR A 168 7.09 25.31 2.54
CA TYR A 168 7.45 24.11 1.79
C TYR A 168 8.87 24.25 1.23
N HIS A 169 9.83 23.65 1.93
CA HIS A 169 11.27 23.74 1.63
C HIS A 169 11.94 22.35 1.52
N LEU A 170 11.16 21.30 1.24
CA LEU A 170 11.69 19.99 0.92
C LEU A 170 12.42 20.02 -0.43
N GLY A 171 13.53 19.29 -0.53
CA GLY A 171 14.25 19.10 -1.79
C GLY A 171 13.49 18.23 -2.80
N VAL A 172 14.22 17.73 -3.80
CA VAL A 172 13.69 16.90 -4.89
C VAL A 172 14.66 15.75 -5.16
N ASP A 173 14.15 14.52 -5.14
CA ASP A 173 14.77 13.23 -5.47
C ASP A 173 16.04 12.80 -4.70
N ASP A 174 16.88 13.75 -4.30
CA ASP A 174 18.14 13.60 -3.56
C ASP A 174 17.99 12.90 -2.21
N LEU A 175 19.09 12.28 -1.77
CA LEU A 175 19.21 11.82 -0.39
C LEU A 175 19.15 13.00 0.60
N THR A 176 18.53 12.76 1.74
CA THR A 176 18.67 13.63 2.91
C THR A 176 20.00 13.33 3.62
N LEU A 177 20.53 14.30 4.39
CA LEU A 177 21.71 14.07 5.24
C LEU A 177 21.52 12.89 6.21
N PHE A 178 20.27 12.66 6.65
CA PHE A 178 19.91 11.46 7.41
C PHE A 178 20.04 10.19 6.58
N GLY A 179 19.52 10.18 5.35
CA GLY A 179 19.62 9.07 4.42
C GLY A 179 21.07 8.72 4.05
N GLU A 180 21.93 9.70 3.88
CA GLU A 180 23.38 9.49 3.72
C GLU A 180 23.98 8.78 4.95
N GLN A 181 23.66 9.27 6.16
CA GLN A 181 24.14 8.65 7.40
C GLN A 181 23.60 7.21 7.59
N GLN A 182 22.34 6.92 7.24
CA GLN A 182 21.79 5.56 7.26
C GLN A 182 22.66 4.60 6.42
N MET A 183 23.23 5.06 5.31
CA MET A 183 24.08 4.25 4.44
C MET A 183 25.49 4.07 5.01
N VAL A 184 26.08 5.11 5.61
CA VAL A 184 27.33 5.02 6.39
C VAL A 184 27.19 4.02 7.54
N ASP A 185 26.07 4.05 8.26
CA ASP A 185 25.75 3.12 9.34
C ASP A 185 25.53 1.69 8.82
N SER A 186 24.88 1.53 7.66
CA SER A 186 24.69 0.24 6.99
C SER A 186 26.03 -0.40 6.57
N GLY A 187 26.96 0.39 6.02
CA GLY A 187 28.32 -0.06 5.67
C GLY A 187 29.13 -0.46 6.90
N THR A 188 29.05 0.35 7.96
CA THR A 188 29.65 0.07 9.27
C THR A 188 29.13 -1.23 9.86
N ALA A 189 27.80 -1.44 9.84
CA ALA A 189 27.15 -2.65 10.34
C ALA A 189 27.50 -3.90 9.51
N PHE A 190 27.57 -3.79 8.18
CA PHE A 190 27.98 -4.89 7.31
C PHE A 190 29.43 -5.32 7.60
N PHE A 191 30.36 -4.36 7.76
CA PHE A 191 31.72 -4.67 8.18
C PHE A 191 31.75 -5.37 9.55
N GLN A 192 31.12 -4.78 10.57
CA GLN A 192 31.13 -5.33 11.93
C GLN A 192 30.54 -6.74 11.99
N ARG A 193 29.51 -7.03 11.18
CA ARG A 193 28.87 -8.34 11.10
C ARG A 193 29.74 -9.41 10.44
N TYR A 194 30.46 -9.07 9.38
CA TYR A 194 31.26 -10.01 8.58
C TYR A 194 32.78 -9.82 8.73
N ARG A 195 33.22 -9.17 9.81
CA ARG A 195 34.59 -8.72 10.06
C ARG A 195 35.66 -9.76 9.73
N ASP A 196 35.44 -11.00 10.14
CA ASP A 196 36.45 -12.06 10.02
C ASP A 196 36.62 -12.52 8.55
N LEU A 197 35.59 -12.37 7.71
CA LEU A 197 35.63 -12.54 6.25
C LEU A 197 36.15 -11.26 5.55
N ALA A 198 35.70 -10.10 6.03
CA ALA A 198 36.12 -8.76 5.58
C ALA A 198 37.60 -8.44 5.84
N SER A 199 38.27 -9.20 6.72
CA SER A 199 39.72 -9.13 6.94
C SER A 199 40.57 -9.76 5.81
N GLN A 200 39.92 -10.46 4.88
CA GLN A 200 40.56 -11.21 3.79
C GLN A 200 40.01 -10.85 2.40
N PHE A 201 38.77 -10.33 2.32
CA PHE A 201 38.10 -9.98 1.09
C PHE A 201 37.47 -8.59 1.18
N ASP A 202 37.67 -7.78 0.14
CA ASP A 202 36.91 -6.56 -0.08
C ASP A 202 35.59 -6.88 -0.84
N PRO A 203 34.52 -6.09 -0.65
CA PRO A 203 33.26 -6.30 -1.34
C PRO A 203 33.37 -5.91 -2.82
N PHE A 204 32.84 -6.76 -3.70
CA PHE A 204 32.50 -6.34 -5.06
C PHE A 204 31.20 -5.53 -5.02
N VAL A 205 31.19 -4.32 -5.60
CA VAL A 205 30.09 -3.36 -5.43
C VAL A 205 29.45 -3.00 -6.76
N ARG A 206 28.13 -3.14 -6.85
CA ARG A 206 27.31 -2.64 -7.97
C ARG A 206 26.23 -1.69 -7.49
N ALA A 207 25.89 -0.69 -8.28
CA ALA A 207 24.78 0.21 -8.03
C ALA A 207 23.92 0.36 -9.28
N SER A 208 22.61 0.43 -9.11
CA SER A 208 21.72 0.89 -10.17
C SER A 208 21.95 2.38 -10.48
N GLY A 209 21.81 2.77 -11.74
CA GLY A 209 22.21 4.04 -12.35
C GLY A 209 21.36 5.27 -12.01
N SER A 210 20.84 5.35 -10.80
CA SER A 210 20.13 6.52 -10.26
C SER A 210 20.99 7.19 -9.19
N ASP A 211 21.15 8.51 -9.21
CA ASP A 211 22.07 9.25 -8.31
C ASP A 211 21.84 8.93 -6.83
N ARG A 212 20.58 8.85 -6.39
CA ARG A 212 20.22 8.44 -5.01
C ARG A 212 20.74 7.05 -4.63
N VAL A 213 20.82 6.11 -5.59
CA VAL A 213 21.35 4.74 -5.40
C VAL A 213 22.87 4.75 -5.45
N VAL A 214 23.47 5.47 -6.41
CA VAL A 214 24.93 5.61 -6.54
C VAL A 214 25.53 6.27 -5.31
N VAL A 215 25.01 7.42 -4.84
CA VAL A 215 25.48 8.08 -3.61
C VAL A 215 25.23 7.19 -2.38
N SER A 216 24.14 6.42 -2.34
CA SER A 216 23.92 5.44 -1.26
C SER A 216 24.98 4.33 -1.23
N ALA A 217 25.40 3.83 -2.40
CA ALA A 217 26.50 2.88 -2.51
C ALA A 217 27.84 3.51 -2.08
N GLN A 218 28.11 4.76 -2.47
CA GLN A 218 29.30 5.51 -2.05
C GLN A 218 29.35 5.70 -0.53
N ARG A 219 28.26 6.14 0.10
CA ARG A 219 28.16 6.31 1.56
C ARG A 219 28.28 4.98 2.32
N PHE A 220 27.74 3.89 1.78
CA PHE A 220 27.98 2.55 2.33
C PHE A 220 29.46 2.15 2.26
N VAL A 221 30.12 2.37 1.12
CA VAL A 221 31.55 2.09 0.95
C VAL A 221 32.39 2.95 1.90
N GLU A 222 32.09 4.23 2.05
CA GLU A 222 32.72 5.11 3.04
C GLU A 222 32.59 4.55 4.46
N GLY A 223 31.38 4.16 4.89
CA GLY A 223 31.14 3.55 6.20
C GLY A 223 31.90 2.24 6.42
N TYR A 224 31.87 1.34 5.43
CA TYR A 224 32.55 0.04 5.47
C TYR A 224 34.07 0.19 5.61
N TYR A 225 34.71 0.98 4.75
CA TYR A 225 36.17 1.16 4.80
C TYR A 225 36.62 2.02 5.99
N LYS A 226 35.84 3.03 6.41
CA LYS A 226 36.09 3.79 7.64
C LYS A 226 36.06 2.89 8.88
N ALA A 227 35.15 1.92 8.94
CA ALA A 227 35.09 0.96 10.03
C ALA A 227 36.26 -0.06 10.02
N GLN A 228 37.03 -0.13 8.92
CA GLN A 228 38.30 -0.86 8.79
C GLN A 228 39.55 0.00 9.03
N ASP A 229 39.41 1.26 9.43
CA ASP A 229 40.49 2.26 9.47
C ASP A 229 41.21 2.45 8.11
N ARG A 230 40.49 2.25 6.99
CA ARG A 230 40.97 2.34 5.59
C ARG A 230 40.32 3.50 4.83
N GLY A 231 41.06 4.04 3.86
CA GLY A 231 40.57 5.11 2.96
C GLY A 231 39.66 4.57 1.85
N ALA A 232 38.47 5.16 1.69
CA ALA A 232 37.44 4.72 0.74
C ALA A 232 37.62 5.26 -0.71
N SER A 233 38.52 6.22 -0.94
CA SER A 233 38.57 7.04 -2.18
C SER A 233 38.89 6.30 -3.48
N ASN A 234 39.44 5.08 -3.40
CA ASN A 234 39.63 4.18 -4.54
C ASN A 234 38.44 3.21 -4.67
N PRO A 235 38.03 2.45 -3.62
CA PRO A 235 36.81 1.63 -3.65
C PRO A 235 35.55 2.34 -4.15
N VAL A 236 35.35 3.61 -3.77
CA VAL A 236 34.23 4.46 -4.25
C VAL A 236 34.20 4.61 -5.77
N LYS A 237 35.38 4.58 -6.43
CA LYS A 237 35.51 4.67 -7.90
C LYS A 237 35.44 3.32 -8.60
N SER A 238 35.41 2.23 -7.83
CA SER A 238 35.31 0.85 -8.33
C SER A 238 33.89 0.28 -8.25
N ILE A 239 32.90 1.12 -7.92
CA ILE A 239 31.48 0.77 -7.97
C ILE A 239 31.06 0.63 -9.44
N LEU A 240 30.63 -0.56 -9.85
CA LEU A 240 30.04 -0.78 -11.17
C LEU A 240 28.62 -0.22 -11.21
N VAL A 241 28.40 0.84 -11.98
CA VAL A 241 27.08 1.44 -12.17
C VAL A 241 26.37 0.78 -13.36
N LEU A 242 25.14 0.33 -13.16
CA LEU A 242 24.28 -0.29 -14.18
C LEU A 242 23.23 0.74 -14.65
N PRO A 243 23.26 1.21 -15.91
CA PRO A 243 22.28 2.19 -16.40
C PRO A 243 20.81 1.83 -16.17
N GLU A 244 19.97 2.85 -16.03
CA GLU A 244 18.51 2.76 -15.93
C GLU A 244 17.82 3.28 -17.21
N GLU A 245 18.54 3.20 -18.33
CA GLU A 245 18.11 3.65 -19.66
C GLU A 245 17.25 2.61 -20.38
N ASP A 246 16.32 3.07 -21.24
CA ASP A 246 15.45 2.21 -22.05
C ASP A 246 16.25 1.21 -22.90
N GLY A 247 15.96 -0.07 -22.73
CA GLY A 247 16.64 -1.16 -23.45
C GLY A 247 17.96 -1.64 -22.82
N PHE A 248 18.40 -1.07 -21.69
CA PHE A 248 19.50 -1.64 -20.91
C PHE A 248 19.00 -2.78 -19.99
N ASN A 249 19.61 -3.95 -20.10
CA ASN A 249 19.33 -5.06 -19.17
C ASN A 249 19.99 -4.80 -17.81
N ASN A 250 19.19 -4.56 -16.79
CA ASN A 250 19.61 -4.26 -15.42
C ASN A 250 18.87 -5.19 -14.45
N THR A 251 19.60 -5.86 -13.55
CA THR A 251 19.03 -6.73 -12.50
C THR A 251 18.69 -5.99 -11.20
N LEU A 252 19.07 -4.71 -11.10
CA LEU A 252 18.90 -3.84 -9.94
C LEU A 252 17.83 -2.74 -10.15
N ASN A 253 17.30 -2.58 -11.36
CA ASN A 253 16.10 -1.80 -11.68
C ASN A 253 15.15 -2.58 -12.61
N HIS A 254 13.87 -2.24 -12.66
CA HIS A 254 12.91 -2.78 -13.63
C HIS A 254 12.71 -1.82 -14.82
N GLY A 255 12.18 -2.30 -15.94
CA GLY A 255 11.90 -1.47 -17.12
C GLY A 255 11.84 -2.24 -18.44
N SER A 256 12.65 -3.29 -18.62
CA SER A 256 12.76 -4.04 -19.89
C SER A 256 11.58 -5.00 -20.19
N CYS A 257 10.48 -4.92 -19.44
CA CYS A 257 9.33 -5.82 -19.55
C CYS A 257 8.02 -5.06 -19.89
N PRO A 258 7.71 -4.76 -21.16
CA PRO A 258 6.55 -3.94 -21.53
C PRO A 258 5.19 -4.49 -21.04
N ALA A 259 5.05 -5.82 -20.94
CA ALA A 259 3.84 -6.46 -20.40
C ALA A 259 3.63 -6.20 -18.89
N PHE A 260 4.70 -5.83 -18.17
CA PHE A 260 4.67 -5.42 -16.76
C PHE A 260 4.52 -3.90 -16.61
N GLU A 261 5.32 -3.10 -17.34
CA GLU A 261 5.31 -1.63 -17.23
C GLU A 261 4.05 -1.00 -17.84
N GLU A 262 3.63 -1.44 -19.04
CA GLU A 262 2.53 -0.84 -19.82
C GLU A 262 1.31 -1.76 -19.95
N GLY A 263 1.50 -3.08 -19.76
CA GLY A 263 0.44 -4.07 -19.84
C GLY A 263 -0.51 -4.06 -18.64
N PRO A 264 -1.59 -4.89 -18.65
CA PRO A 264 -2.61 -4.94 -17.59
C PRO A 264 -2.09 -5.31 -16.18
N ALA A 265 -0.81 -5.69 -16.05
CA ALA A 265 -0.14 -5.87 -14.77
C ALA A 265 0.10 -4.55 -14.03
N SER A 266 0.35 -3.43 -14.74
CA SER A 266 0.57 -2.11 -14.15
C SER A 266 -0.69 -1.56 -13.46
N GLU A 267 -1.87 -1.76 -14.05
CA GLU A 267 -3.16 -1.24 -13.57
C GLU A 267 -3.64 -1.86 -12.24
N ILE A 268 -3.08 -3.01 -11.86
CA ILE A 268 -3.52 -3.80 -10.70
C ILE A 268 -3.36 -2.98 -9.41
N VAL A 269 -2.18 -2.39 -9.20
CA VAL A 269 -1.82 -1.73 -7.94
C VAL A 269 -2.75 -0.55 -7.61
N ALA A 270 -2.96 0.34 -8.58
CA ALA A 270 -3.82 1.51 -8.41
C ALA A 270 -5.28 1.10 -8.16
N THR A 271 -5.78 0.06 -8.83
CA THR A 271 -7.12 -0.51 -8.58
C THR A 271 -7.25 -1.04 -7.14
N HIS A 272 -6.25 -1.78 -6.66
CA HIS A 272 -6.25 -2.43 -5.34
C HIS A 272 -6.15 -1.40 -4.21
N GLN A 273 -5.30 -0.39 -4.38
CA GLN A 273 -5.16 0.73 -3.46
C GLN A 273 -6.39 1.64 -3.42
N LYS A 274 -7.02 1.94 -4.56
CA LYS A 274 -8.26 2.72 -4.65
C LYS A 274 -9.41 2.08 -3.86
N ILE A 275 -9.48 0.74 -3.85
CA ILE A 275 -10.45 0.00 -3.02
C ILE A 275 -10.16 0.22 -1.53
N TRP A 276 -8.91 0.08 -1.08
CA TRP A 276 -8.56 0.24 0.33
C TRP A 276 -8.67 1.70 0.81
N LEU A 277 -8.21 2.66 0.00
CA LEU A 277 -8.37 4.10 0.26
C LEU A 277 -9.85 4.48 0.42
N GLY A 278 -10.74 3.88 -0.36
CA GLY A 278 -12.19 4.02 -0.20
C GLY A 278 -12.76 3.48 1.13
N VAL A 279 -12.00 2.69 1.89
CA VAL A 279 -12.38 2.20 3.23
C VAL A 279 -11.93 3.15 4.34
N PHE A 280 -10.64 3.52 4.38
CA PHE A 280 -10.11 4.33 5.50
C PHE A 280 -10.09 5.84 5.24
N GLY A 281 -9.85 6.26 3.99
CA GLY A 281 -9.71 7.67 3.60
C GLY A 281 -10.92 8.56 3.92
N PRO A 282 -12.18 8.20 3.59
CA PRO A 282 -13.31 9.13 3.68
C PRO A 282 -13.57 9.73 5.07
N ALA A 283 -13.27 8.99 6.14
CA ALA A 283 -13.39 9.50 7.51
C ALA A 283 -12.31 10.55 7.82
N ILE A 284 -11.08 10.31 7.35
CA ILE A 284 -9.92 11.19 7.50
C ILE A 284 -10.13 12.46 6.66
N THR A 285 -10.43 12.33 5.37
CA THR A 285 -10.68 13.47 4.46
C THR A 285 -11.79 14.38 4.98
N LYS A 286 -12.86 13.79 5.53
CA LYS A 286 -13.94 14.55 6.18
C LYS A 286 -13.48 15.26 7.45
N ARG A 287 -12.62 14.65 8.27
CA ARG A 287 -12.01 15.30 9.43
C ARG A 287 -11.14 16.47 8.99
N LEU A 288 -10.19 16.26 8.07
CA LEU A 288 -9.28 17.30 7.58
C LEU A 288 -10.06 18.51 7.03
N ASN A 289 -11.03 18.29 6.15
CA ASN A 289 -11.87 19.38 5.61
C ASN A 289 -12.76 20.06 6.66
N SER A 290 -13.11 19.39 7.77
CA SER A 290 -13.81 20.03 8.91
C SER A 290 -12.88 20.88 9.80
N LYS A 291 -11.56 20.67 9.70
CA LYS A 291 -10.51 21.41 10.41
C LYS A 291 -9.86 22.48 9.54
N LEU A 292 -9.98 22.34 8.23
CA LEU A 292 -9.45 23.23 7.20
C LEU A 292 -10.60 23.69 6.26
N PRO A 293 -11.60 24.43 6.77
CA PRO A 293 -12.70 24.93 5.95
C PRO A 293 -12.18 25.84 4.83
N GLY A 294 -12.40 25.41 3.58
CA GLY A 294 -11.85 26.03 2.37
C GLY A 294 -10.76 25.19 1.67
N ALA A 295 -10.15 24.22 2.34
CA ALA A 295 -9.10 23.40 1.73
C ALA A 295 -9.63 22.46 0.64
N ASN A 296 -10.83 21.90 0.81
CA ASN A 296 -11.44 20.96 -0.16
C ASN A 296 -10.46 19.87 -0.63
N LEU A 297 -9.89 19.14 0.32
CA LEU A 297 -8.95 18.04 0.09
C LEU A 297 -9.69 16.81 -0.44
N THR A 298 -9.09 16.17 -1.45
CA THR A 298 -9.51 14.88 -1.99
C THR A 298 -9.03 13.69 -1.14
N LEU A 299 -9.45 12.48 -1.51
CA LEU A 299 -8.90 11.24 -0.94
C LEU A 299 -7.39 11.09 -1.22
N THR A 300 -6.93 11.49 -2.41
CA THR A 300 -5.51 11.44 -2.80
C THR A 300 -4.68 12.46 -2.01
N GLU A 301 -5.17 13.69 -1.87
CA GLU A 301 -4.51 14.71 -1.04
C GLU A 301 -4.54 14.40 0.46
N THR A 302 -5.46 13.54 0.90
CA THR A 302 -5.43 12.99 2.26
C THR A 302 -4.22 12.05 2.45
N ILE A 303 -3.78 11.34 1.41
CA ILE A 303 -2.52 10.60 1.40
C ILE A 303 -1.33 11.56 1.33
N PHE A 304 -1.36 12.61 0.52
CA PHE A 304 -0.28 13.61 0.47
C PHE A 304 -0.06 14.31 1.83
N MET A 305 -1.15 14.61 2.56
CA MET A 305 -1.10 15.12 3.93
C MET A 305 -0.48 14.11 4.93
N MET A 306 -0.53 12.80 4.63
CA MET A 306 0.19 11.76 5.38
C MET A 306 1.64 11.64 4.90
N ASP A 307 1.93 11.66 3.61
CA ASP A 307 3.29 11.60 3.04
C ASP A 307 4.20 12.72 3.61
N LEU A 308 3.64 13.90 3.89
CA LEU A 308 4.36 15.02 4.52
C LEU A 308 4.83 14.77 5.97
N CYS A 309 4.41 13.68 6.62
CA CYS A 309 4.95 13.25 7.91
C CYS A 309 6.36 12.63 7.78
N PRO A 310 6.58 11.51 7.05
CA PRO A 310 7.92 10.94 6.86
C PRO A 310 8.88 11.95 6.20
N PHE A 311 8.51 12.59 5.09
CA PHE A 311 9.44 13.44 4.33
C PHE A 311 9.97 14.63 5.14
N ASN A 312 9.13 15.36 5.89
CA ASN A 312 9.59 16.42 6.79
C ASN A 312 10.40 15.87 7.98
N THR A 313 10.13 14.65 8.45
CA THR A 313 10.88 14.07 9.58
C THR A 313 12.30 13.67 9.17
N VAL A 314 12.49 13.09 7.97
CA VAL A 314 13.82 12.70 7.47
C VAL A 314 14.64 13.87 6.90
N ALA A 315 13.98 14.92 6.41
CA ALA A 315 14.67 16.15 6.00
C ALA A 315 15.18 16.98 7.19
N ASN A 316 14.58 16.81 8.38
CA ASN A 316 14.98 17.53 9.59
C ASN A 316 16.20 16.86 10.25
N THR A 317 17.31 17.60 10.36
CA THR A 317 18.56 17.13 11.01
C THR A 317 18.41 16.74 12.49
N SER A 318 17.35 17.20 13.16
CA SER A 318 17.02 16.81 14.53
C SER A 318 16.14 15.56 14.64
N LEU A 319 15.65 15.02 13.51
CA LEU A 319 14.77 13.84 13.40
C LEU A 319 13.49 13.91 14.27
N VAL A 320 13.08 15.11 14.64
CA VAL A 320 11.83 15.34 15.38
C VAL A 320 10.65 15.08 14.47
N ALA A 321 9.74 14.20 14.92
CA ALA A 321 8.54 13.83 14.17
C ALA A 321 7.75 15.08 13.74
N SER A 322 7.51 15.17 12.42
CA SER A 322 6.83 16.27 11.76
C SER A 322 5.46 16.59 12.37
N ASP A 323 5.08 17.87 12.36
CA ASP A 323 3.76 18.34 12.82
C ASP A 323 2.59 17.72 12.02
N PHE A 324 2.84 17.23 10.80
CA PHE A 324 1.88 16.43 10.03
C PHE A 324 1.57 15.08 10.68
N CYS A 325 2.54 14.48 11.38
CA CYS A 325 2.39 13.15 12.01
C CYS A 325 1.28 13.11 13.07
N ARG A 326 1.17 14.19 13.87
CA ARG A 326 0.20 14.32 14.97
C ARG A 326 -1.25 14.59 14.52
N LEU A 327 -1.49 14.78 13.22
CA LEU A 327 -2.82 14.98 12.63
C LEU A 327 -3.61 13.68 12.42
N PHE A 328 -2.98 12.52 12.60
CA PHE A 328 -3.56 11.20 12.35
C PHE A 328 -3.32 10.25 13.53
N SER A 329 -4.27 9.35 13.77
CA SER A 329 -4.18 8.38 14.86
C SER A 329 -3.30 7.16 14.49
N MET A 330 -2.86 6.41 15.50
CA MET A 330 -2.09 5.17 15.30
C MET A 330 -2.81 4.14 14.40
N ASP A 331 -4.15 4.11 14.43
CA ASP A 331 -4.92 3.20 13.58
C ASP A 331 -4.99 3.69 12.12
N GLU A 332 -4.95 5.01 11.90
CA GLU A 332 -4.88 5.64 10.58
C GLU A 332 -3.49 5.43 9.97
N TRP A 333 -2.43 5.62 10.75
CA TRP A 333 -1.07 5.24 10.35
C TRP A 333 -0.94 3.76 10.02
N ALA A 334 -1.54 2.87 10.83
CA ALA A 334 -1.62 1.44 10.49
C ALA A 334 -2.50 1.12 9.26
N SER A 335 -3.30 2.08 8.78
CA SER A 335 -4.05 1.96 7.51
C SER A 335 -3.23 2.46 6.33
N TYR A 336 -2.39 3.47 6.55
CA TYR A 336 -1.41 4.00 5.60
C TYR A 336 -0.26 3.00 5.36
N ASP A 337 0.34 2.40 6.39
CA ASP A 337 1.32 1.31 6.25
C ASP A 337 0.76 0.13 5.44
N TYR A 338 -0.53 -0.17 5.64
CA TYR A 338 -1.21 -1.22 4.88
C TYR A 338 -1.49 -0.79 3.42
N PHE A 339 -1.82 0.47 3.18
CA PHE A 339 -1.98 1.07 1.84
C PHE A 339 -0.66 1.02 1.05
N GLN A 340 0.46 1.37 1.68
CA GLN A 340 1.80 1.20 1.13
C GLN A 340 2.21 -0.28 0.99
N SER A 341 1.71 -1.16 1.86
CA SER A 341 1.94 -2.61 1.71
C SER A 341 1.15 -3.21 0.53
N LEU A 342 -0.01 -2.64 0.18
CA LEU A 342 -0.71 -2.98 -1.06
C LEU A 342 0.08 -2.51 -2.30
N ASP A 343 0.81 -1.39 -2.22
CA ASP A 343 1.73 -0.93 -3.27
C ASP A 343 2.72 -2.01 -3.65
N LYS A 344 3.56 -2.40 -2.69
CA LYS A 344 4.67 -3.32 -2.94
C LYS A 344 4.21 -4.77 -3.09
N TRP A 345 3.00 -5.15 -2.65
CA TRP A 345 2.45 -6.49 -2.93
C TRP A 345 1.83 -6.63 -4.33
N TYR A 346 1.07 -5.63 -4.79
CA TYR A 346 0.28 -5.72 -6.04
C TYR A 346 0.91 -4.99 -7.24
N GLY A 347 1.88 -4.10 -7.02
CA GLY A 347 2.78 -3.61 -8.05
C GLY A 347 3.88 -4.63 -8.35
N TYR A 348 4.75 -4.88 -7.37
CA TYR A 348 6.05 -5.53 -7.62
C TYR A 348 6.17 -6.94 -7.02
N GLY A 349 5.44 -7.21 -5.94
CA GLY A 349 5.47 -8.50 -5.25
C GLY A 349 4.56 -9.57 -5.87
N LYS A 350 4.38 -10.65 -5.12
CA LYS A 350 3.62 -11.87 -5.49
C LYS A 350 2.14 -11.63 -5.87
N GLY A 351 1.55 -10.50 -5.47
CA GLY A 351 0.18 -10.13 -5.86
C GLY A 351 0.07 -9.67 -7.32
N ASN A 352 1.19 -9.36 -7.97
CA ASN A 352 1.27 -9.06 -9.39
C ASN A 352 1.66 -10.33 -10.18
N PRO A 353 1.02 -10.64 -11.33
CA PRO A 353 1.35 -11.83 -12.12
C PRO A 353 2.74 -11.77 -12.79
N LEU A 354 3.31 -10.58 -12.99
CA LEU A 354 4.63 -10.38 -13.58
C LEU A 354 5.65 -9.71 -12.63
N GLY A 355 5.21 -9.28 -11.45
CA GLY A 355 6.07 -8.68 -10.42
C GLY A 355 7.25 -9.57 -10.00
N PRO A 356 7.05 -10.86 -9.66
CA PRO A 356 8.16 -11.77 -9.34
C PRO A 356 9.15 -11.94 -10.50
N SER A 357 8.68 -11.90 -11.76
CA SER A 357 9.51 -12.09 -12.95
C SER A 357 10.59 -11.01 -13.09
N GLN A 358 10.35 -9.79 -12.61
CA GLN A 358 11.36 -8.71 -12.64
C GLN A 358 12.56 -8.98 -11.71
N GLY A 359 12.39 -9.85 -10.71
CA GLY A 359 13.42 -10.24 -9.76
C GLY A 359 14.22 -11.49 -10.15
N VAL A 360 13.94 -12.10 -11.31
CA VAL A 360 14.51 -13.38 -11.74
C VAL A 360 16.00 -13.28 -12.04
N GLY A 361 16.43 -12.31 -12.85
CA GLY A 361 17.83 -12.17 -13.25
C GLY A 361 18.77 -12.08 -12.05
N PHE A 362 18.46 -11.22 -11.07
CA PHE A 362 19.19 -11.14 -9.80
C PHE A 362 19.14 -12.45 -8.98
N GLY A 363 18.04 -13.21 -9.05
CA GLY A 363 17.94 -14.53 -8.45
C GLY A 363 18.94 -15.52 -9.06
N ASN A 364 19.10 -15.50 -10.39
CA ASN A 364 20.01 -16.37 -11.12
C ASN A 364 21.48 -15.91 -10.98
N GLU A 365 21.75 -14.60 -10.93
CA GLU A 365 23.05 -14.03 -10.48
C GLU A 365 23.44 -14.52 -9.07
N LEU A 366 22.51 -14.46 -8.12
CA LEU A 366 22.73 -14.88 -6.74
C LEU A 366 23.00 -16.38 -6.64
N VAL A 367 22.35 -17.19 -7.49
CA VAL A 367 22.69 -18.62 -7.66
C VAL A 367 24.11 -18.77 -8.18
N ALA A 368 24.50 -18.08 -9.26
CA ALA A 368 25.83 -18.11 -9.85
C ALA A 368 26.96 -17.76 -8.85
N ARG A 369 26.76 -16.69 -8.05
CA ARG A 369 27.68 -16.27 -6.98
C ARG A 369 27.77 -17.30 -5.84
N LEU A 370 26.68 -18.00 -5.51
CA LEU A 370 26.66 -19.08 -4.51
C LEU A 370 27.21 -20.42 -5.03
N THR A 371 27.19 -20.64 -6.34
CA THR A 371 27.67 -21.86 -7.00
C THR A 371 29.12 -21.80 -7.44
N GLY A 372 29.63 -20.62 -7.81
CA GLY A 372 30.87 -20.49 -8.57
C GLY A 372 30.72 -20.95 -10.03
N THR A 373 29.51 -20.90 -10.59
CA THR A 373 29.23 -21.20 -12.01
C THR A 373 28.84 -19.92 -12.75
N PRO A 374 28.94 -19.87 -14.09
CA PRO A 374 28.36 -18.79 -14.88
C PRO A 374 26.87 -18.58 -14.59
N VAL A 375 26.37 -17.39 -14.93
CA VAL A 375 24.94 -17.05 -14.91
C VAL A 375 24.22 -17.83 -16.02
N ASP A 376 23.01 -18.29 -15.71
CA ASP A 376 22.10 -19.05 -16.58
C ASP A 376 20.74 -18.35 -16.52
N ASP A 377 20.53 -17.36 -17.38
CA ASP A 377 19.38 -16.45 -17.39
C ASP A 377 19.21 -15.79 -18.78
N ASP A 378 17.96 -15.64 -19.20
CA ASP A 378 17.54 -14.89 -20.42
C ASP A 378 16.44 -13.85 -20.06
N THR A 379 16.55 -13.19 -18.88
CA THR A 379 15.53 -12.25 -18.39
C THR A 379 16.03 -10.81 -18.30
N THR A 380 16.56 -10.39 -17.14
CA THR A 380 17.04 -9.01 -16.88
C THR A 380 18.56 -8.92 -16.74
N THR A 381 19.27 -10.04 -16.85
CA THR A 381 20.76 -10.10 -16.84
C THR A 381 21.37 -9.51 -18.11
N ASN A 382 22.62 -9.08 -18.01
CA ASN A 382 23.39 -8.55 -19.13
C ASN A 382 24.56 -9.50 -19.41
N SER A 383 24.37 -10.41 -20.38
CA SER A 383 25.33 -11.46 -20.72
C SER A 383 26.74 -10.96 -21.11
N THR A 384 26.91 -9.68 -21.43
CA THR A 384 28.25 -9.07 -21.62
C THR A 384 28.92 -8.71 -20.29
N LEU A 385 28.17 -8.22 -19.31
CA LEU A 385 28.68 -7.94 -17.97
C LEU A 385 28.86 -9.22 -17.14
N ASP A 386 27.89 -10.13 -17.23
CA ASP A 386 27.78 -11.31 -16.37
C ASP A 386 28.69 -12.48 -16.82
N SER A 387 29.33 -12.36 -18.00
CA SER A 387 30.36 -13.27 -18.48
C SER A 387 31.81 -12.80 -18.25
N SER A 388 32.02 -11.54 -17.85
CA SER A 388 33.36 -11.00 -17.54
C SER A 388 33.66 -11.06 -16.04
N PRO A 389 34.79 -11.65 -15.61
CA PRO A 389 35.21 -11.64 -14.20
C PRO A 389 35.47 -10.25 -13.62
N GLU A 390 35.61 -9.20 -14.45
CA GLU A 390 35.83 -7.82 -14.02
C GLU A 390 34.53 -7.15 -13.55
N THR A 391 33.40 -7.49 -14.20
CA THR A 391 32.06 -6.94 -13.93
C THR A 391 31.14 -7.91 -13.20
N PHE A 392 31.46 -9.21 -13.19
CA PHE A 392 30.78 -10.23 -12.41
C PHE A 392 31.76 -11.30 -11.86
N PRO A 393 32.61 -10.96 -10.87
CA PRO A 393 33.57 -11.90 -10.29
C PRO A 393 32.86 -13.03 -9.51
N LEU A 394 32.98 -14.28 -9.96
CA LEU A 394 32.45 -15.47 -9.25
C LEU A 394 33.31 -15.94 -8.07
N ASN A 395 34.50 -15.37 -7.89
CA ASN A 395 35.48 -15.79 -6.88
C ASN A 395 35.45 -14.96 -5.59
N SER A 396 34.79 -13.78 -5.57
CA SER A 396 34.65 -12.96 -4.35
C SER A 396 33.86 -13.70 -3.26
N LYS A 397 33.97 -13.19 -2.02
CA LYS A 397 33.23 -13.67 -0.84
C LYS A 397 32.31 -12.60 -0.23
N LEU A 398 32.49 -11.35 -0.62
CA LEU A 398 31.63 -10.23 -0.24
C LEU A 398 31.10 -9.53 -1.50
N TYR A 399 29.80 -9.26 -1.51
CA TYR A 399 29.10 -8.58 -2.60
C TYR A 399 28.14 -7.55 -2.02
N ALA A 400 28.01 -6.40 -2.66
CA ALA A 400 27.08 -5.36 -2.29
C ALA A 400 26.40 -4.79 -3.54
N ASP A 401 25.08 -5.01 -3.67
CA ASP A 401 24.26 -4.49 -4.76
C ASP A 401 23.29 -3.43 -4.22
N PHE A 402 23.20 -2.27 -4.87
CA PHE A 402 22.33 -1.15 -4.49
C PHE A 402 21.21 -0.95 -5.53
N SER A 403 19.97 -0.86 -5.05
CA SER A 403 18.74 -0.99 -5.85
C SER A 403 17.58 -0.13 -5.27
N HIS A 404 16.39 -0.25 -5.88
CA HIS A 404 15.16 0.44 -5.51
C HIS A 404 14.17 -0.47 -4.77
N ASP A 405 13.20 0.09 -4.05
CA ASP A 405 12.19 -0.69 -3.32
C ASP A 405 11.28 -1.54 -4.21
N ASN A 406 10.97 -1.06 -5.40
CA ASN A 406 10.24 -1.77 -6.44
C ASN A 406 10.95 -3.09 -6.79
N THR A 407 12.17 -3.02 -7.33
CA THR A 407 12.94 -4.20 -7.76
C THR A 407 13.33 -5.11 -6.59
N MET A 408 13.66 -4.56 -5.42
CA MET A 408 13.85 -5.37 -4.21
C MET A 408 12.59 -6.17 -3.84
N SER A 409 11.39 -5.59 -3.98
CA SER A 409 10.12 -6.30 -3.73
C SER A 409 9.89 -7.45 -4.73
N SER A 410 10.24 -7.24 -6.00
CA SER A 410 10.25 -8.28 -7.04
C SER A 410 11.25 -9.39 -6.73
N ILE A 411 12.49 -9.05 -6.37
CA ILE A 411 13.54 -10.01 -5.96
C ILE A 411 13.08 -10.84 -4.76
N PHE A 412 12.49 -10.23 -3.73
CA PHE A 412 11.99 -10.95 -2.57
C PHE A 412 10.79 -11.86 -2.89
N ALA A 413 10.03 -11.57 -3.95
CA ALA A 413 8.99 -12.45 -4.46
C ALA A 413 9.59 -13.61 -5.28
N ALA A 414 10.56 -13.35 -6.17
CA ALA A 414 11.28 -14.37 -6.94
C ALA A 414 11.99 -15.40 -6.03
N LEU A 415 12.75 -14.92 -5.04
CA LEU A 415 13.40 -15.74 -4.01
C LEU A 415 12.39 -16.44 -3.06
N GLY A 416 11.09 -16.20 -3.22
CA GLY A 416 10.03 -16.88 -2.48
C GLY A 416 9.94 -16.52 -1.00
N LEU A 417 10.57 -15.43 -0.56
CA LEU A 417 10.67 -15.03 0.86
C LEU A 417 9.29 -14.93 1.54
N PHE A 418 8.28 -14.54 0.77
CA PHE A 418 6.89 -14.36 1.21
C PHE A 418 5.92 -15.37 0.60
N ASN A 419 6.38 -16.53 0.13
CA ASN A 419 5.51 -17.54 -0.48
C ASN A 419 4.38 -18.04 0.45
N SER A 420 4.60 -18.03 1.77
CA SER A 420 3.58 -18.37 2.78
C SER A 420 2.64 -17.23 3.18
N THR A 421 2.82 -16.04 2.61
CA THR A 421 1.91 -14.91 2.75
C THR A 421 0.75 -15.08 1.76
N MET A 422 -0.47 -14.86 2.28
CA MET A 422 -1.69 -14.78 1.49
C MET A 422 -1.82 -13.39 0.87
N ASP A 423 -2.55 -13.29 -0.24
CA ASP A 423 -2.89 -12.01 -0.86
C ASP A 423 -3.57 -11.05 0.13
N LEU A 424 -3.11 -9.80 0.13
CA LEU A 424 -3.48 -8.78 1.11
C LEU A 424 -4.95 -8.37 0.94
N PRO A 425 -5.85 -8.63 1.91
CA PRO A 425 -7.26 -8.30 1.75
C PRO A 425 -7.52 -6.80 1.55
N LEU A 426 -8.25 -6.45 0.48
CA LEU A 426 -8.45 -5.06 0.05
C LEU A 426 -9.48 -4.26 0.87
N LYS A 427 -10.23 -4.94 1.75
CA LYS A 427 -11.36 -4.36 2.51
C LYS A 427 -11.15 -4.37 4.02
N TYR A 428 -10.03 -4.90 4.50
CA TYR A 428 -9.62 -4.87 5.91
C TYR A 428 -8.12 -5.07 6.02
N LYS A 429 -7.45 -4.27 6.85
CA LYS A 429 -6.01 -4.39 7.10
C LYS A 429 -5.66 -5.64 7.92
N LEU A 430 -4.46 -6.17 7.68
CA LEU A 430 -3.82 -7.23 8.45
C LEU A 430 -2.45 -6.75 8.93
N SER A 431 -2.10 -7.02 10.19
CA SER A 431 -0.77 -6.71 10.73
C SER A 431 0.33 -7.56 10.07
N PRO A 432 1.59 -7.10 9.98
CA PRO A 432 2.69 -7.84 9.33
C PRO A 432 2.88 -9.26 9.89
N ARG A 433 2.70 -9.44 11.21
CA ARG A 433 2.74 -10.75 11.89
C ARG A 433 1.69 -11.75 11.38
N ARG A 434 0.52 -11.28 10.92
CA ARG A 434 -0.52 -12.11 10.27
C ARG A 434 -0.16 -12.39 8.80
N LEU A 435 0.45 -11.42 8.11
CA LEU A 435 1.02 -11.52 6.77
C LEU A 435 2.41 -12.19 6.74
N ARG A 436 2.71 -13.07 7.71
CA ARG A 436 3.97 -13.83 7.85
C ARG A 436 5.27 -12.99 7.82
N GLY A 437 5.17 -11.71 8.11
CA GLY A 437 6.27 -10.74 8.15
C GLY A 437 6.36 -9.82 6.93
N PHE A 438 5.33 -9.77 6.08
CA PHE A 438 5.24 -8.79 4.99
C PHE A 438 4.52 -7.51 5.42
N SER A 439 5.19 -6.37 5.23
CA SER A 439 4.63 -5.02 5.02
C SER A 439 5.71 -4.18 4.34
N ALA A 440 5.37 -3.08 3.66
CA ALA A 440 6.37 -2.24 3.01
C ALA A 440 7.43 -1.72 4.01
N SER A 441 7.01 -1.36 5.23
CA SER A 441 7.87 -0.98 6.36
C SER A 441 8.81 -2.07 6.89
N TRP A 442 8.44 -3.35 6.78
CA TRP A 442 9.28 -4.47 7.22
C TRP A 442 10.21 -4.98 6.12
N VAL A 443 9.95 -4.61 4.86
CA VAL A 443 10.52 -5.25 3.67
C VAL A 443 11.39 -4.31 2.87
N VAL A 444 10.89 -3.10 2.55
CA VAL A 444 11.62 -2.08 1.77
C VAL A 444 11.53 -0.64 2.34
N PRO A 445 11.81 -0.43 3.66
CA PRO A 445 12.04 0.92 4.20
C PRO A 445 13.22 1.66 3.53
N PHE A 446 13.38 2.95 3.81
CA PHE A 446 14.58 3.71 3.45
C PHE A 446 15.82 3.15 4.15
N GLY A 447 16.85 2.78 3.38
CA GLY A 447 18.02 2.05 3.88
C GLY A 447 17.78 0.56 4.16
N ALA A 448 16.71 -0.03 3.61
CA ALA A 448 16.46 -1.47 3.73
C ALA A 448 17.64 -2.31 3.25
N ARG A 449 17.90 -3.43 3.93
CA ARG A 449 18.95 -4.38 3.57
C ARG A 449 18.51 -5.83 3.73
N MET A 450 18.75 -6.63 2.69
CA MET A 450 18.78 -8.10 2.78
C MET A 450 20.23 -8.55 2.82
N TYR A 451 20.58 -9.37 3.81
CA TYR A 451 21.77 -10.21 3.77
C TYR A 451 21.41 -11.63 3.35
N LEU A 452 22.12 -12.17 2.36
CA LEU A 452 22.22 -13.61 2.18
C LEU A 452 23.60 -14.07 2.64
N GLU A 453 23.61 -15.01 3.58
CA GLU A 453 24.80 -15.59 4.17
C GLU A 453 24.96 -17.03 3.69
N LYS A 454 26.20 -17.45 3.45
CA LYS A 454 26.58 -18.87 3.41
C LYS A 454 27.58 -19.15 4.52
N MET A 455 27.42 -20.27 5.22
CA MET A 455 28.23 -20.62 6.38
C MET A 455 28.55 -22.10 6.43
N GLN A 456 29.79 -22.43 6.80
CA GLN A 456 30.19 -23.78 7.19
C GLN A 456 30.04 -23.89 8.71
N CYS A 457 29.36 -24.94 9.17
CA CYS A 457 29.09 -25.16 10.59
C CYS A 457 29.60 -26.51 11.08
N SER A 458 29.86 -26.64 12.38
CA SER A 458 30.24 -27.91 13.01
C SER A 458 29.08 -28.92 13.11
N ASP A 459 27.83 -28.46 12.93
CA ASP A 459 26.62 -29.30 12.97
C ASP A 459 26.12 -29.76 11.59
N ALA A 460 26.83 -29.43 10.50
CA ALA A 460 26.47 -29.82 9.14
C ALA A 460 27.72 -30.13 8.27
N SER A 461 27.66 -31.19 7.47
CA SER A 461 28.73 -31.56 6.52
C SER A 461 28.72 -30.77 5.22
N GLU A 462 27.73 -29.90 5.02
CA GLU A 462 27.56 -29.07 3.83
C GLU A 462 27.40 -27.60 4.24
N GLU A 463 27.81 -26.68 3.36
CA GLU A 463 27.56 -25.26 3.55
C GLU A 463 26.06 -24.97 3.58
N LEU A 464 25.64 -24.18 4.57
CA LEU A 464 24.26 -23.77 4.78
C LEU A 464 24.06 -22.31 4.39
N VAL A 465 22.94 -22.01 3.76
CA VAL A 465 22.53 -20.65 3.36
C VAL A 465 21.46 -20.12 4.33
N ARG A 466 21.51 -18.84 4.68
CA ARG A 466 20.50 -18.14 5.50
C ARG A 466 20.18 -16.77 4.91
N VAL A 467 18.92 -16.38 4.95
CA VAL A 467 18.45 -15.03 4.55
C VAL A 467 18.03 -14.23 5.77
N ILE A 468 18.49 -12.97 5.84
CA ILE A 468 18.15 -12.00 6.87
C ILE A 468 17.70 -10.72 6.16
N LEU A 469 16.51 -10.22 6.49
CA LEU A 469 15.93 -9.02 5.89
C LEU A 469 15.62 -8.01 6.99
N ASN A 470 16.26 -6.84 6.96
CA ASN A 470 16.12 -5.79 7.98
C ASN A 470 16.28 -6.38 9.40
N ASP A 471 17.35 -7.15 9.59
CA ASP A 471 17.75 -7.86 10.82
C ASP A 471 16.79 -8.99 11.28
N ARG A 472 15.72 -9.28 10.52
CA ARG A 472 14.86 -10.47 10.71
C ARG A 472 15.33 -11.65 9.86
N VAL A 473 15.56 -12.81 10.49
CA VAL A 473 15.78 -14.08 9.78
C VAL A 473 14.51 -14.50 9.03
N VAL A 474 14.63 -14.90 7.76
CA VAL A 474 13.51 -15.32 6.90
C VAL A 474 13.69 -16.78 6.46
N PRO A 475 13.04 -17.76 7.12
CA PRO A 475 13.15 -19.17 6.75
C PRO A 475 12.48 -19.50 5.41
N LEU A 476 13.26 -19.97 4.43
CA LEU A 476 12.75 -20.45 3.15
C LEU A 476 12.06 -21.80 3.34
N ARG A 477 10.73 -21.83 3.15
CA ARG A 477 9.92 -23.06 3.27
C ARG A 477 10.10 -24.01 2.08
N THR A 478 10.35 -23.47 0.90
CA THR A 478 10.68 -24.23 -0.31
C THR A 478 11.91 -25.10 -0.11
N CYS A 479 12.92 -24.58 0.59
CA CYS A 479 14.21 -25.22 0.82
C CYS A 479 14.29 -26.02 2.14
N ASN A 480 13.17 -26.31 2.81
CA ASN A 480 13.10 -27.02 4.10
C ASN A 480 14.03 -26.42 5.20
N SER A 481 14.02 -25.10 5.37
CA SER A 481 14.90 -24.42 6.35
C SER A 481 14.79 -24.99 7.77
N ASP A 482 15.93 -25.08 8.45
CA ASP A 482 16.07 -25.59 9.81
C ASP A 482 15.53 -24.62 10.89
N ARG A 483 15.70 -25.01 12.16
CA ARG A 483 15.28 -24.21 13.34
C ARG A 483 15.97 -22.84 13.46
N LEU A 484 17.05 -22.59 12.72
CA LEU A 484 17.81 -21.33 12.66
C LEU A 484 17.58 -20.58 11.34
N GLY A 485 16.65 -21.04 10.49
CA GLY A 485 16.37 -20.45 9.18
C GLY A 485 17.44 -20.75 8.12
N ARG A 486 18.30 -21.75 8.36
CA ARG A 486 19.37 -22.18 7.45
C ARG A 486 18.89 -23.33 6.55
N PHE A 487 19.34 -23.40 5.30
CA PHE A 487 19.07 -24.53 4.40
C PHE A 487 20.32 -24.98 3.64
N ALA A 488 20.42 -26.27 3.33
CA ALA A 488 21.52 -26.81 2.52
C ALA A 488 21.21 -26.68 1.03
N LYS A 489 22.23 -26.32 0.22
CA LYS A 489 22.14 -26.09 -1.24
C LYS A 489 21.56 -27.27 -2.05
N LYS A 490 21.55 -28.48 -1.49
CA LYS A 490 21.38 -29.77 -2.20
C LYS A 490 20.01 -30.43 -2.07
N GLN A 491 19.11 -29.93 -1.21
CA GLN A 491 17.85 -30.65 -0.94
C GLN A 491 16.84 -30.61 -2.11
N GLN A 492 17.01 -29.65 -3.03
CA GLN A 492 16.46 -29.63 -4.37
C GLN A 492 17.61 -29.30 -5.34
N GLY A 493 17.39 -29.38 -6.65
CA GLY A 493 18.38 -28.92 -7.63
C GLY A 493 18.68 -27.42 -7.49
N PRO A 494 19.65 -26.86 -8.26
CA PRO A 494 19.82 -25.41 -8.31
C PRO A 494 18.47 -24.77 -8.68
N PRO A 495 17.98 -23.80 -7.90
CA PRO A 495 16.73 -23.12 -8.23
C PRO A 495 17.00 -22.18 -9.40
N VAL A 496 16.90 -22.70 -10.62
CA VAL A 496 16.70 -21.86 -11.80
C VAL A 496 15.36 -21.17 -11.59
N PHE A 497 15.39 -19.86 -11.32
CA PHE A 497 14.19 -19.10 -11.05
C PHE A 497 13.48 -18.82 -12.38
N GLN A 498 12.85 -19.82 -12.98
CA GLN A 498 12.10 -19.62 -14.22
C GLN A 498 10.92 -18.68 -13.97
N ALA A 499 10.78 -17.67 -14.83
CA ALA A 499 9.63 -16.77 -14.80
C ALA A 499 8.35 -17.62 -14.92
N GLN A 500 7.49 -17.55 -13.91
CA GLN A 500 6.37 -18.47 -13.80
C GLN A 500 5.31 -18.15 -14.85
N GLU A 501 5.05 -19.08 -15.78
CA GLU A 501 3.98 -18.92 -16.76
C GLU A 501 2.64 -18.59 -16.07
N PRO A 502 1.86 -17.63 -16.60
CA PRO A 502 0.59 -17.26 -16.02
C PRO A 502 -0.35 -18.48 -16.00
N SER A 503 -0.82 -18.86 -14.81
CA SER A 503 -1.73 -19.98 -14.66
C SER A 503 -2.96 -19.80 -15.57
N PRO A 504 -3.36 -20.82 -16.36
CA PRO A 504 -4.40 -20.67 -17.36
C PRO A 504 -5.69 -20.16 -16.71
N GLY A 505 -6.18 -19.03 -17.22
CA GLY A 505 -7.34 -18.34 -16.67
C GLY A 505 -8.60 -19.21 -16.66
N ILE A 506 -9.53 -18.91 -15.75
CA ILE A 506 -10.80 -19.61 -15.61
C ILE A 506 -11.50 -19.68 -16.98
N PRO A 507 -11.73 -20.87 -17.57
CA PRO A 507 -12.37 -20.97 -18.86
C PRO A 507 -13.78 -20.39 -18.83
N GLY A 508 -14.09 -19.53 -19.81
CA GLY A 508 -15.47 -19.16 -20.12
C GLY A 508 -16.28 -20.40 -20.53
N PRO A 509 -17.61 -20.38 -20.38
CA PRO A 509 -18.44 -21.52 -20.77
C PRO A 509 -18.46 -21.71 -22.29
N ASP A 510 -18.50 -23.00 -22.67
CA ASP A 510 -18.78 -23.54 -24.02
C ASP A 510 -17.62 -23.59 -25.04
N SER A 511 -16.89 -24.70 -25.01
CA SER A 511 -16.56 -25.44 -26.24
C SER A 511 -16.42 -26.93 -25.93
N SER A 512 -17.23 -27.78 -26.56
CA SER A 512 -17.16 -29.23 -26.41
C SER A 512 -16.05 -29.88 -27.23
N ASP A 513 -15.24 -30.76 -26.63
CA ASP A 513 -15.04 -32.10 -27.24
C ASP A 513 -14.56 -33.18 -26.23
N LYS A 514 -14.37 -34.41 -26.72
CA LYS A 514 -14.36 -35.67 -25.95
C LYS A 514 -12.98 -36.04 -25.39
N VAL A 515 -12.98 -36.70 -24.22
CA VAL A 515 -11.85 -37.50 -23.69
C VAL A 515 -12.34 -38.93 -23.41
N PRO A 516 -11.65 -39.99 -23.86
CA PRO A 516 -12.07 -41.38 -23.66
C PRO A 516 -11.76 -41.91 -22.24
N LYS A 517 -12.44 -43.01 -21.85
CA LYS A 517 -12.29 -43.68 -20.53
C LYS A 517 -11.51 -45.00 -20.64
N ALA A 518 -10.41 -45.11 -19.89
CA ALA A 518 -9.76 -46.34 -19.40
C ALA A 518 -8.63 -45.93 -18.44
N GLU A 519 -8.19 -46.68 -17.43
CA GLU A 519 -8.77 -47.82 -16.69
C GLU A 519 -7.98 -47.95 -15.37
N VAL A 520 -8.64 -48.15 -14.22
CA VAL A 520 -7.95 -48.48 -12.95
C VAL A 520 -8.76 -49.54 -12.20
N ALA A 521 -8.16 -50.70 -11.96
CA ALA A 521 -8.81 -51.83 -11.33
C ALA A 521 -8.57 -51.91 -9.81
N ARG A 522 -9.64 -52.23 -9.08
CA ARG A 522 -9.72 -52.92 -7.77
C ARG A 522 -8.55 -52.74 -6.77
N ARG A 523 -8.91 -52.31 -5.54
CA ARG A 523 -8.76 -53.22 -4.38
C ARG A 523 -9.81 -52.99 -3.30
N GLN A 524 -10.38 -54.12 -2.87
CA GLN A 524 -11.17 -54.34 -1.65
C GLN A 524 -10.22 -54.33 -0.42
N GLN A 525 -10.66 -54.24 0.84
CA GLN A 525 -11.94 -53.86 1.48
C GLN A 525 -11.71 -53.95 2.99
N SER A 526 -12.17 -52.98 3.79
CA SER A 526 -12.30 -53.15 5.24
C SER A 526 -13.32 -52.16 5.81
N GLN A 527 -14.29 -52.68 6.55
CA GLN A 527 -15.25 -51.88 7.33
C GLN A 527 -15.18 -52.32 8.78
N THR A 528 -15.12 -51.35 9.69
CA THR A 528 -15.50 -51.50 11.09
C THR A 528 -16.49 -50.39 11.43
N PRO A 529 -17.49 -50.64 12.29
CA PRO A 529 -18.56 -49.67 12.56
C PRO A 529 -18.01 -48.49 13.36
N LYS A 530 -18.10 -47.28 12.81
CA LYS A 530 -17.97 -46.04 13.57
C LYS A 530 -19.34 -45.50 13.91
N GLU A 531 -19.53 -45.11 15.16
CA GLU A 531 -20.73 -44.40 15.61
C GLU A 531 -20.90 -43.08 14.82
N ILE A 532 -22.14 -42.73 14.50
CA ILE A 532 -22.46 -41.51 13.76
C ILE A 532 -22.47 -40.32 14.73
N MET A 533 -21.27 -39.91 15.17
CA MET A 533 -21.07 -38.59 15.75
C MET A 533 -21.34 -37.53 14.68
N VAL A 534 -22.50 -36.86 14.76
CA VAL A 534 -22.77 -35.67 13.94
C VAL A 534 -21.73 -34.61 14.29
N SER A 535 -20.86 -34.29 13.33
CA SER A 535 -19.84 -33.25 13.49
C SER A 535 -20.46 -31.94 13.98
N THR A 536 -19.78 -31.24 14.89
CA THR A 536 -20.24 -29.97 15.47
C THR A 536 -20.62 -28.94 14.41
N ALA A 537 -19.93 -28.95 13.25
CA ALA A 537 -20.27 -28.13 12.10
C ALA A 537 -21.65 -28.47 11.48
N GLY A 538 -21.99 -29.77 11.39
CA GLY A 538 -23.29 -30.23 10.90
C GLY A 538 -24.43 -29.83 11.84
N GLY A 539 -24.21 -29.91 13.16
CA GLY A 539 -25.16 -29.41 14.15
C GLY A 539 -25.45 -27.91 14.01
N ILE A 540 -24.42 -27.10 13.72
CA ILE A 540 -24.57 -25.65 13.47
C ILE A 540 -25.38 -25.39 12.20
N VAL A 541 -25.11 -26.11 11.10
CA VAL A 541 -25.88 -25.97 9.85
C VAL A 541 -27.37 -26.32 10.06
N ILE A 542 -27.66 -27.42 10.76
CA ILE A 542 -29.04 -27.82 11.08
C ILE A 542 -29.73 -26.75 11.94
N ALA A 543 -29.04 -26.21 12.96
CA ALA A 543 -29.59 -25.15 13.81
C ALA A 543 -29.92 -23.87 13.01
N ILE A 544 -29.05 -23.45 12.07
CA ILE A 544 -29.30 -22.30 11.19
C ILE A 544 -30.54 -22.54 10.31
N VAL A 545 -30.68 -23.72 9.72
CA VAL A 545 -31.87 -24.07 8.90
C VAL A 545 -33.15 -24.03 9.74
N VAL A 546 -33.14 -24.58 10.95
CA VAL A 546 -34.30 -24.54 11.87
C VAL A 546 -34.67 -23.09 12.24
N ILE A 547 -33.69 -22.22 12.51
CA ILE A 547 -33.92 -20.79 12.81
C ILE A 547 -34.55 -20.07 11.61
N LEU A 548 -34.07 -20.33 10.38
CA LEU A 548 -34.62 -19.73 9.16
C LEU A 548 -36.07 -20.17 8.90
N VAL A 549 -36.38 -21.46 9.10
CA VAL A 549 -37.76 -21.98 8.99
C VAL A 549 -38.67 -21.35 10.06
N ALA A 550 -38.21 -21.26 11.32
CA ALA A 550 -38.97 -20.62 12.39
C ALA A 550 -39.23 -19.13 12.12
N ALA A 551 -38.26 -18.40 11.56
CA ALA A 551 -38.41 -17.01 11.16
C ALA A 551 -39.44 -16.85 10.02
N ALA A 552 -39.41 -17.73 9.01
CA ALA A 552 -40.37 -17.71 7.90
C ALA A 552 -41.81 -17.99 8.38
N VAL A 553 -42.01 -19.00 9.24
CA VAL A 553 -43.33 -19.29 9.85
C VAL A 553 -43.80 -18.13 10.72
N GLY A 554 -42.90 -17.56 11.54
CA GLY A 554 -43.19 -16.38 12.37
C GLY A 554 -43.63 -15.17 11.55
N TRP A 555 -43.02 -14.94 10.37
CA TRP A 555 -43.39 -13.88 9.45
C TRP A 555 -44.80 -14.07 8.86
N VAL A 556 -45.17 -15.29 8.45
CA VAL A 556 -46.51 -15.62 7.93
C VAL A 556 -47.59 -15.48 9.01
N VAL A 557 -47.30 -15.89 10.25
CA VAL A 557 -48.22 -15.69 11.39
C VAL A 557 -48.36 -14.20 11.72
N PHE A 558 -47.26 -13.45 11.74
CA PHE A 558 -47.26 -12.01 11.98
C PHE A 558 -48.06 -11.24 10.91
N SER A 559 -47.88 -11.56 9.63
CA SER A 559 -48.60 -10.88 8.53
C SER A 559 -50.10 -11.16 8.57
N GLN A 560 -50.53 -12.40 8.84
CA GLN A 560 -51.96 -12.71 9.01
C GLN A 560 -52.57 -12.00 10.23
N LEU A 561 -51.89 -11.98 11.38
CA LEU A 561 -52.36 -11.26 12.57
C LEU A 561 -52.39 -9.74 12.36
N ARG A 562 -51.42 -9.18 11.63
CA ARG A 562 -51.38 -7.76 11.27
C ARG A 562 -52.49 -7.38 10.30
N ALA A 563 -52.78 -8.20 9.28
CA ALA A 563 -53.91 -7.98 8.37
C ALA A 563 -55.25 -7.95 9.13
N ARG A 564 -55.49 -8.95 10.00
CA ARG A 564 -56.69 -9.01 10.86
C ARG A 564 -56.83 -7.79 11.78
N ARG A 565 -55.73 -7.30 12.39
CA ARG A 565 -55.73 -6.07 13.22
C ARG A 565 -55.96 -4.78 12.43
N LEU A 566 -55.76 -4.78 11.12
CA LEU A 566 -55.96 -3.64 10.23
C LEU A 566 -57.27 -3.71 9.44
N GLY A 567 -58.14 -4.70 9.71
CA GLY A 567 -59.40 -4.89 8.99
C GLY A 567 -59.25 -5.34 7.54
N LEU A 568 -58.04 -5.79 7.14
CA LEU A 568 -57.74 -6.22 5.77
C LEU A 568 -57.95 -7.73 5.61
N PRO A 569 -58.40 -8.21 4.43
CA PRO A 569 -58.49 -9.64 4.15
C PRO A 569 -57.09 -10.27 4.29
N PRO A 570 -56.95 -11.40 5.01
CA PRO A 570 -55.65 -12.03 5.20
C PRO A 570 -55.14 -12.62 3.86
N PRO A 571 -53.86 -12.42 3.51
CA PRO A 571 -53.29 -12.94 2.28
C PRO A 571 -53.31 -14.48 2.26
N SER A 572 -53.68 -15.06 1.11
CA SER A 572 -53.75 -16.51 0.91
C SER A 572 -52.36 -17.15 1.03
N LEU A 573 -52.30 -18.42 1.46
CA LEU A 573 -51.03 -19.15 1.56
C LEU A 573 -50.31 -19.28 0.21
N SER A 574 -51.05 -19.29 -0.90
CA SER A 574 -50.50 -19.26 -2.27
C SER A 574 -49.67 -18.00 -2.57
N SER A 575 -49.97 -16.86 -1.95
CA SER A 575 -49.20 -15.61 -2.15
C SER A 575 -47.79 -15.62 -1.56
N TYR A 576 -47.45 -16.64 -0.76
CA TYR A 576 -46.11 -16.83 -0.17
C TYR A 576 -45.23 -17.82 -0.95
N LEU A 577 -45.75 -18.43 -2.03
CA LEU A 577 -45.01 -19.35 -2.89
C LEU A 577 -44.45 -18.60 -4.10
N PRO A 578 -43.13 -18.32 -4.18
CA PRO A 578 -42.56 -17.42 -5.20
C PRO A 578 -42.62 -17.96 -6.65
N TRP A 579 -43.09 -19.20 -6.83
CA TRP A 579 -43.19 -19.90 -8.12
C TRP A 579 -44.60 -19.88 -8.72
N HIS A 580 -45.62 -19.41 -8.00
CA HIS A 580 -47.00 -19.39 -8.48
C HIS A 580 -47.43 -17.97 -8.88
N LYS A 581 -47.67 -17.74 -10.17
CA LYS A 581 -48.37 -16.56 -10.69
C LYS A 581 -49.75 -16.97 -11.22
N SER A 582 -50.69 -16.06 -11.15
CA SER A 582 -52.02 -16.19 -11.75
C SER A 582 -52.26 -14.97 -12.64
N ASP A 583 -52.15 -15.14 -13.95
CA ASP A 583 -52.36 -14.05 -14.90
C ASP A 583 -53.86 -13.81 -15.11
N THR A 584 -54.34 -12.63 -14.76
CA THR A 584 -55.71 -12.18 -15.03
C THR A 584 -55.70 -11.23 -16.24
N PRO A 585 -56.35 -11.57 -17.36
CA PRO A 585 -56.47 -10.66 -18.50
C PRO A 585 -57.45 -9.51 -18.20
N TYR A 586 -57.34 -8.45 -19.01
CA TYR A 586 -58.17 -7.23 -19.01
C TYR A 586 -57.97 -6.23 -17.85
N GLY A 587 -57.30 -5.12 -18.16
CA GLY A 587 -57.22 -3.90 -17.35
C GLY A 587 -56.37 -2.82 -18.05
N PRO A 588 -56.78 -1.54 -18.06
CA PRO A 588 -56.03 -0.47 -18.73
C PRO A 588 -54.71 -0.15 -18.01
N PRO A 589 -53.69 0.36 -18.74
CA PRO A 589 -52.33 0.52 -18.21
C PRO A 589 -52.27 1.51 -17.04
N ARG A 590 -51.50 1.14 -16.01
CA ARG A 590 -51.12 2.03 -14.89
C ARG A 590 -49.59 2.18 -14.87
N PRO A 591 -49.05 3.34 -14.45
CA PRO A 591 -47.61 3.61 -14.53
C PRO A 591 -46.79 2.62 -13.72
N ALA A 592 -45.67 2.19 -14.29
CA ALA A 592 -44.80 1.17 -13.72
C ALA A 592 -44.16 1.64 -12.40
N ARG A 593 -44.35 0.88 -11.32
CA ARG A 593 -43.54 1.03 -10.11
C ARG A 593 -42.18 0.40 -10.34
N GLY A 594 -41.18 1.22 -10.64
CA GLY A 594 -39.79 0.79 -10.85
C GLY A 594 -39.17 0.18 -9.59
N GLY A 595 -39.26 -1.14 -9.46
CA GLY A 595 -38.54 -1.93 -8.46
C GLY A 595 -37.33 -2.66 -9.07
N VAL A 596 -36.45 -3.18 -8.22
CA VAL A 596 -35.16 -3.82 -8.58
C VAL A 596 -35.30 -4.90 -9.67
N VAL A 597 -36.40 -5.65 -9.67
CA VAL A 597 -36.70 -6.69 -10.68
C VAL A 597 -36.90 -6.11 -12.09
N GLY A 598 -37.48 -4.91 -12.22
CA GLY A 598 -37.62 -4.24 -13.52
C GLY A 598 -36.28 -3.82 -14.10
N TRP A 599 -35.41 -3.25 -13.25
CA TRP A 599 -34.04 -2.88 -13.63
C TRP A 599 -33.20 -4.09 -14.08
N PHE A 600 -33.33 -5.23 -13.38
CA PHE A 600 -32.67 -6.49 -13.78
C PHE A 600 -33.18 -7.04 -15.13
N ASN A 601 -34.49 -6.92 -15.39
CA ASN A 601 -35.09 -7.32 -16.67
C ASN A 601 -34.70 -6.39 -17.83
N ASP A 602 -34.37 -5.12 -17.56
CA ASP A 602 -33.86 -4.18 -18.57
C ASP A 602 -32.36 -4.39 -18.83
N LEU A 603 -31.54 -4.69 -17.82
CA LEU A 603 -30.15 -5.11 -18.01
C LEU A 603 -30.04 -6.37 -18.87
N THR A 604 -30.80 -7.41 -18.52
CA THR A 604 -30.78 -8.68 -19.25
C THR A 604 -31.33 -8.55 -20.68
N ARG A 605 -32.34 -7.69 -20.91
CA ARG A 605 -32.84 -7.39 -22.26
C ARG A 605 -31.82 -6.60 -23.10
N LYS A 606 -31.06 -5.67 -22.50
CA LYS A 606 -29.93 -4.99 -23.16
C LYS A 606 -28.78 -5.94 -23.52
N PHE A 607 -28.56 -7.00 -22.75
CA PHE A 607 -27.53 -8.01 -23.04
C PHE A 607 -27.94 -9.01 -24.14
N LYS A 608 -29.23 -9.37 -24.24
CA LYS A 608 -29.69 -10.49 -25.08
C LYS A 608 -29.91 -10.17 -26.56
N HIS A 609 -29.97 -8.91 -26.95
CA HIS A 609 -30.22 -8.49 -28.35
C HIS A 609 -29.20 -7.46 -28.86
N ARG A 610 -27.90 -7.73 -28.64
CA ARG A 610 -26.82 -6.80 -29.03
C ARG A 610 -26.15 -7.11 -30.37
N ASN A 611 -26.63 -8.11 -31.12
CA ASN A 611 -26.13 -8.40 -32.47
C ASN A 611 -27.18 -9.14 -33.33
N ASP A 612 -28.08 -8.40 -34.00
CA ASP A 612 -28.85 -8.95 -35.14
C ASP A 612 -29.32 -7.83 -36.10
N ARG A 613 -28.73 -7.85 -37.30
CA ARG A 613 -29.17 -7.27 -38.59
C ARG A 613 -29.10 -5.76 -38.89
N SER A 614 -28.66 -5.54 -40.14
CA SER A 614 -28.47 -4.31 -40.90
C SER A 614 -29.53 -4.11 -41.98
N ALA A 615 -29.82 -2.87 -42.36
CA ALA A 615 -30.41 -2.42 -43.64
C ALA A 615 -30.14 -0.90 -43.80
N THR A 616 -29.17 -0.44 -44.60
CA THR A 616 -29.20 -0.14 -46.06
C THR A 616 -30.12 1.01 -46.48
N GLY A 617 -29.53 2.10 -47.02
CA GLY A 617 -30.22 3.30 -47.52
C GLY A 617 -29.33 4.55 -47.41
N ALA A 618 -28.26 4.73 -48.19
CA ALA A 618 -28.20 5.06 -49.64
C ALA A 618 -28.13 6.57 -49.92
N TYR A 619 -26.91 7.08 -50.14
CA TYR A 619 -26.48 7.93 -51.26
C TYR A 619 -25.03 8.37 -51.05
N GLU A 620 -24.12 7.95 -51.93
CA GLU A 620 -22.79 8.56 -52.07
C GLU A 620 -22.80 9.61 -53.18
N GLN A 621 -21.92 10.60 -53.10
CA GLN A 621 -21.29 11.17 -54.29
C GLN A 621 -19.82 11.44 -54.00
N SER A 622 -18.94 11.02 -54.90
CA SER A 622 -17.49 10.92 -54.72
C SER A 622 -16.72 11.73 -55.76
N LEU A 623 -15.53 12.24 -55.40
CA LEU A 623 -14.45 12.82 -56.23
C LEU A 623 -13.35 13.36 -55.26
N HIS A 624 -12.04 13.39 -55.54
CA HIS A 624 -11.16 12.59 -56.42
C HIS A 624 -9.68 12.94 -56.12
N SER A 625 -8.73 12.06 -56.48
CA SER A 625 -7.24 12.26 -56.47
C SER A 625 -6.56 12.48 -55.09
N GLY A 626 -5.26 12.17 -54.90
CA GLY A 626 -4.36 11.38 -55.77
C GLY A 626 -2.87 11.45 -55.39
N SER A 627 -2.16 10.33 -55.59
CA SER A 627 -0.71 10.19 -55.92
C SER A 627 0.40 10.80 -55.03
N GLY A 628 1.28 9.92 -54.51
CA GLY A 628 2.74 10.12 -54.61
C GLY A 628 3.53 10.33 -53.30
N PRO A 629 4.77 9.77 -53.17
CA PRO A 629 5.61 9.90 -51.96
C PRO A 629 6.74 10.95 -52.08
N GLY A 630 7.23 11.46 -50.94
CA GLY A 630 8.33 12.45 -50.88
C GLY A 630 9.21 12.33 -49.62
N ASN A 631 10.51 12.57 -49.78
CA ASN A 631 11.58 12.31 -48.79
C ASN A 631 11.76 13.39 -47.71
N ARG A 632 12.21 12.94 -46.52
CA ARG A 632 13.18 13.57 -45.59
C ARG A 632 13.11 15.07 -45.27
N GLY A 633 12.98 15.38 -43.98
CA GLY A 633 13.53 16.58 -43.34
C GLY A 633 13.99 16.26 -41.92
N PHE A 634 15.30 16.17 -41.68
CA PHE A 634 15.88 15.96 -40.35
C PHE A 634 16.25 17.33 -39.78
N GLY A 635 15.55 17.78 -38.74
CA GLY A 635 15.85 19.03 -38.03
C GLY A 635 16.92 18.83 -36.94
N PRO A 636 17.47 19.90 -36.36
CA PRO A 636 18.44 19.80 -35.28
C PRO A 636 17.85 19.12 -34.04
N LEU A 637 18.66 18.32 -33.35
CA LEU A 637 18.37 17.85 -32.00
C LEU A 637 18.47 19.02 -31.03
N ASP A 638 17.44 19.25 -30.21
CA ASP A 638 17.52 20.14 -29.06
C ASP A 638 18.19 19.37 -27.90
N PRO A 639 19.25 19.86 -27.26
CA PRO A 639 19.98 19.08 -26.25
C PRO A 639 19.19 18.75 -24.98
N ASP A 640 18.13 19.52 -24.70
CA ASP A 640 17.43 19.50 -23.42
C ASP A 640 16.31 18.43 -23.35
N ASP A 641 15.86 17.88 -24.49
CA ASP A 641 14.87 16.79 -24.57
C ASP A 641 15.46 15.40 -24.22
N ALA A 642 16.76 15.30 -23.92
CA ALA A 642 17.44 14.05 -23.58
C ALA A 642 17.20 13.55 -22.14
N TRP A 643 16.30 14.20 -21.38
CA TRP A 643 16.09 13.97 -19.94
C TRP A 643 14.64 13.57 -19.58
N ASP A 644 13.95 12.80 -20.42
CA ASP A 644 12.69 12.08 -20.03
C ASP A 644 13.01 10.94 -19.06
N SER A 645 13.39 11.30 -17.83
CA SER A 645 13.79 10.35 -16.79
C SER A 645 12.57 9.61 -16.22
N ARG A 646 12.19 8.49 -16.83
CA ARG A 646 11.07 7.62 -16.37
C ARG A 646 11.34 6.86 -15.06
N VAL A 647 12.33 7.32 -14.29
CA VAL A 647 12.78 6.81 -12.99
C VAL A 647 11.89 7.28 -11.80
N GLY A 648 10.69 7.78 -12.11
CA GLY A 648 9.68 8.25 -11.13
C GLY A 648 8.72 7.17 -10.61
N ASN A 649 8.71 5.97 -11.20
CA ASN A 649 7.77 4.88 -10.87
C ASN A 649 7.91 4.30 -9.44
N GLU A 650 8.84 4.77 -8.60
CA GLU A 650 8.83 4.50 -7.15
C GLU A 650 7.58 5.06 -6.44
N ALA A 651 6.97 6.14 -6.97
CA ALA A 651 5.90 6.90 -6.31
C ALA A 651 4.76 7.33 -7.26
N ASP A 652 4.95 7.21 -8.57
CA ASP A 652 4.06 7.79 -9.60
C ASP A 652 2.80 6.97 -9.95
N GLY A 653 2.61 5.80 -9.33
CA GLY A 653 1.36 5.02 -9.38
C GLY A 653 0.10 5.75 -8.86
N TYR A 654 0.25 6.99 -8.37
CA TYR A 654 -0.84 7.92 -8.03
C TYR A 654 -0.90 9.11 -9.00
N GLY A 655 -0.88 8.83 -10.30
CA GLY A 655 -1.22 9.77 -11.35
C GLY A 655 -2.75 10.00 -11.46
N TYR A 656 -3.13 11.27 -11.52
CA TYR A 656 -4.46 11.84 -11.77
C TYR A 656 -5.50 10.92 -12.47
N TYR A 657 -6.65 10.68 -11.83
CA TYR A 657 -7.85 10.12 -12.48
C TYR A 657 -8.91 11.20 -12.65
N GLU A 658 -9.49 11.31 -13.85
CA GLU A 658 -10.53 12.30 -14.16
C GLU A 658 -11.77 12.14 -13.27
N GLN A 659 -12.31 13.26 -12.82
CA GLN A 659 -13.51 13.32 -11.99
C GLN A 659 -14.78 13.39 -12.84
N GLU A 660 -15.03 12.34 -13.61
CA GLU A 660 -16.26 12.07 -14.37
C GLU A 660 -17.49 11.96 -13.42
N LEU A 661 -18.03 13.10 -12.97
CA LEU A 661 -19.39 13.21 -12.40
C LEU A 661 -19.88 14.68 -12.25
N GLY A 662 -20.25 15.28 -13.39
CA GLY A 662 -21.31 16.30 -13.52
C GLY A 662 -21.18 17.63 -12.74
N GLY A 663 -20.78 18.70 -13.45
CA GLY A 663 -20.68 20.04 -12.85
C GLY A 663 -20.59 21.21 -13.84
N HIS A 664 -21.33 21.20 -14.95
CA HIS A 664 -21.34 22.34 -15.88
C HIS A 664 -21.80 23.62 -15.18
N THR A 665 -20.84 24.54 -14.99
CA THR A 665 -21.12 25.95 -14.68
C THR A 665 -20.30 26.77 -15.66
N GLU A 666 -20.95 27.39 -16.63
CA GLU A 666 -20.26 28.30 -17.55
C GLU A 666 -19.78 29.53 -16.77
N TYR A 667 -18.50 29.88 -16.91
CA TYR A 667 -18.08 31.26 -16.88
C TYR A 667 -17.03 31.52 -17.96
N THR A 668 -17.21 32.61 -18.69
CA THR A 668 -16.46 32.92 -19.91
C THR A 668 -15.07 33.44 -19.59
N GLY A 669 -14.08 33.01 -20.39
CA GLY A 669 -12.71 33.51 -20.28
C GLY A 669 -12.58 34.94 -20.81
N ALA A 670 -11.71 35.73 -20.16
CA ALA A 670 -11.26 37.03 -20.64
C ALA A 670 -9.72 37.02 -20.72
N ASN A 671 -9.20 36.81 -21.93
CA ASN A 671 -7.77 36.85 -22.21
C ASN A 671 -7.33 38.29 -22.49
N TYR A 672 -6.39 38.83 -21.71
CA TYR A 672 -5.60 40.01 -22.06
C TYR A 672 -4.19 39.87 -21.48
N GLY A 673 -3.19 39.97 -22.35
CA GLY A 673 -1.79 39.85 -21.99
C GLY A 673 -1.02 41.17 -22.11
N GLY A 674 0.17 41.20 -21.51
CA GLY A 674 1.24 42.14 -21.84
C GLY A 674 1.22 43.48 -21.09
N SER A 675 2.16 43.63 -20.16
CA SER A 675 3.34 44.48 -20.41
C SER A 675 4.44 44.27 -19.37
N ARG A 676 5.70 44.27 -19.81
CA ARG A 676 6.86 44.48 -18.94
C ARG A 676 7.04 45.98 -18.71
N LEU A 677 7.49 46.42 -17.53
CA LEU A 677 8.41 47.55 -17.34
C LEU A 677 8.80 47.68 -15.85
N GLY A 678 10.10 47.67 -15.56
CA GLY A 678 10.67 48.35 -14.38
C GLY A 678 10.92 49.83 -14.71
N PRO A 679 11.27 50.68 -13.73
CA PRO A 679 12.52 50.51 -12.98
C PRO A 679 12.42 50.80 -11.46
N ALA A 680 13.56 50.74 -10.77
CA ALA A 680 13.75 51.05 -9.35
C ALA A 680 14.48 52.42 -9.16
N PRO A 681 15.02 52.75 -7.97
CA PRO A 681 14.35 53.13 -6.71
C PRO A 681 14.67 54.60 -6.32
N PRO A 682 14.30 55.07 -5.10
CA PRO A 682 15.36 55.67 -4.28
C PRO A 682 15.30 55.46 -2.75
N ALA A 683 16.52 55.44 -2.20
CA ALA A 683 17.05 55.69 -0.85
C ALA A 683 16.19 56.18 0.35
N HIS A 684 16.58 55.65 1.53
CA HIS A 684 16.75 56.29 2.86
C HIS A 684 15.75 57.34 3.39
N ALA A 685 15.14 56.98 4.53
CA ALA A 685 15.11 57.83 5.74
C ALA A 685 15.28 56.92 6.97
N GLY A 686 16.03 57.36 7.98
CA GLY A 686 16.25 56.62 9.23
C GLY A 686 16.07 57.52 10.44
N TYR A 687 15.65 56.92 11.56
CA TYR A 687 15.47 57.61 12.84
C TYR A 687 15.91 56.66 13.96
N GLU A 688 16.90 57.07 14.76
CA GLU A 688 17.34 56.39 15.97
C GLU A 688 16.89 57.21 17.19
N GLU A 689 16.38 56.53 18.22
CA GLU A 689 16.71 56.64 19.66
C GLU A 689 15.81 55.59 20.39
N ASP A 690 16.31 54.65 21.20
CA ASP A 690 16.96 54.79 22.53
C ASP A 690 16.03 55.46 23.59
N VAL A 691 15.89 55.02 24.85
CA VAL A 691 16.47 53.90 25.66
C VAL A 691 15.46 53.64 26.85
N GLU A 692 15.54 52.81 27.93
CA GLU A 692 16.62 52.18 28.70
C GLU A 692 16.15 51.05 29.69
N ARG A 693 17.11 50.20 30.13
CA ARG A 693 17.29 49.50 31.44
C ARG A 693 16.16 48.78 32.22
N GLY A 694 16.49 47.54 32.63
CA GLY A 694 16.00 46.87 33.86
C GLY A 694 16.86 45.65 34.24
N ARG A 695 17.24 45.45 35.52
CA ARG A 695 18.17 44.38 35.97
C ARG A 695 17.53 43.35 36.93
N ARG A 696 18.01 42.09 36.79
CA ARG A 696 18.30 40.99 37.77
C ARG A 696 18.30 41.39 39.27
N PRO A 697 18.10 40.47 40.28
CA PRO A 697 18.87 39.19 40.35
C PRO A 697 18.39 37.97 41.22
N SER A 698 19.05 36.82 40.98
CA SER A 698 19.60 35.77 41.91
C SER A 698 18.82 35.16 43.10
N ARG A 699 18.99 33.83 43.29
CA ARG A 699 19.45 33.06 44.50
C ARG A 699 19.04 31.57 44.40
N ASP A 700 19.55 30.55 45.11
CA ASP A 700 20.84 30.18 45.79
C ASP A 700 20.69 28.69 46.25
N ALA A 701 21.69 27.85 46.58
CA ALA A 701 23.07 27.64 46.09
C ALA A 701 23.70 26.38 46.77
N GLY A 702 24.43 25.50 46.05
CA GLY A 702 25.45 24.57 46.63
C GLY A 702 25.33 23.06 46.33
N ALA A 703 26.36 22.21 46.56
CA ALA A 703 27.80 22.45 46.76
C ALA A 703 28.61 21.13 46.83
N ALA A 704 29.81 21.04 46.21
CA ALA A 704 30.99 20.23 46.64
C ALA A 704 32.22 20.38 45.72
N THR A 705 33.42 20.41 46.33
CA THR A 705 34.81 20.12 45.87
C THR A 705 35.07 19.74 44.39
N ALA A 706 35.97 20.38 43.62
CA ALA A 706 37.44 20.52 43.76
C ALA A 706 38.22 19.20 43.57
N ALA A 707 39.31 19.09 42.79
CA ALA A 707 39.98 20.02 41.86
C ALA A 707 40.98 19.26 40.95
N GLU A 708 41.41 19.82 39.80
CA GLU A 708 42.77 19.77 39.21
C GLU A 708 42.81 20.63 37.91
N ALA A 709 43.99 20.95 37.36
CA ALA A 709 44.16 21.95 36.30
C ALA A 709 44.61 21.37 34.93
N GLY A 710 44.05 21.89 33.84
CA GLY A 710 44.47 21.57 32.48
C GLY A 710 43.93 22.59 31.46
N ARG A 711 44.81 23.15 30.62
CA ARG A 711 44.45 24.15 29.59
C ARG A 711 43.48 23.56 28.56
N ARG A 712 42.49 24.35 28.13
CA ARG A 712 41.80 24.16 26.85
C ARG A 712 42.11 25.35 25.94
N GLN A 713 42.66 25.06 24.76
CA GLN A 713 42.78 26.01 23.65
C GLN A 713 41.75 25.63 22.58
N ASN A 714 41.38 26.60 21.73
CA ASN A 714 40.34 26.44 20.72
C ASN A 714 40.89 25.69 19.48
N PRO A 715 40.29 24.58 19.02
CA PRO A 715 40.85 23.74 17.95
C PRO A 715 40.43 24.18 16.53
N PHE A 716 40.28 25.48 16.28
CA PHE A 716 39.74 26.02 15.03
C PHE A 716 40.46 27.28 14.49
N ASP A 717 41.68 27.56 14.96
CA ASP A 717 42.59 28.53 14.36
C ASP A 717 43.80 27.80 13.75
N ASP A 718 44.03 27.97 12.46
CA ASP A 718 45.36 27.88 11.83
C ASP A 718 45.34 28.60 10.47
N ASP A 719 45.97 29.78 10.41
CA ASP A 719 46.02 30.65 9.23
C ASP A 719 47.25 30.29 8.37
N ALA A 720 47.04 30.05 7.07
CA ALA A 720 48.12 29.70 6.14
C ALA A 720 47.96 30.35 4.74
N GLN A 721 47.76 31.67 4.68
CA GLN A 721 47.83 32.42 3.42
C GLN A 721 49.28 32.78 3.04
N VAL A 722 49.67 32.50 1.78
CA VAL A 722 50.52 33.42 1.02
C VAL A 722 49.95 33.62 -0.38
N SER A 723 49.52 34.86 -0.63
CA SER A 723 49.02 35.43 -1.89
C SER A 723 49.81 35.07 -3.16
N LEU A 724 49.11 34.92 -4.28
CA LEU A 724 49.43 35.69 -5.49
C LEU A 724 48.17 36.03 -6.31
N ARG A 725 48.26 37.03 -7.20
CA ARG A 725 47.09 37.72 -7.80
C ARG A 725 46.73 37.25 -9.23
N GLY A 726 45.53 36.72 -9.38
CA GLY A 726 44.49 37.27 -10.27
C GLY A 726 44.60 37.19 -11.81
N VAL A 727 43.51 37.66 -12.44
CA VAL A 727 43.22 37.77 -13.89
C VAL A 727 42.81 36.46 -14.60
N SER A 728 41.69 36.55 -15.32
CA SER A 728 41.05 35.49 -16.10
C SER A 728 41.30 35.72 -17.60
N PRO A 729 41.28 34.66 -18.43
CA PRO A 729 40.89 34.77 -19.83
C PRO A 729 39.64 33.93 -20.15
N ARG A 730 38.73 34.53 -20.91
CA ARG A 730 37.76 33.85 -21.79
C ARG A 730 38.42 33.56 -23.16
N PRO A 731 37.84 32.72 -24.04
CA PRO A 731 38.54 32.23 -25.23
C PRO A 731 38.71 33.31 -26.32
N MET A 732 39.59 33.03 -27.29
CA MET A 732 39.64 33.76 -28.56
C MET A 732 39.27 32.87 -29.73
N ASP A 733 38.46 33.41 -30.65
CA ASP A 733 38.12 32.80 -31.93
C ASP A 733 39.32 32.73 -32.88
N MET A 734 39.24 31.80 -33.84
CA MET A 734 40.09 31.79 -35.04
C MET A 734 39.23 31.51 -36.27
N ALA A 735 38.96 32.54 -37.07
CA ALA A 735 38.19 32.43 -38.30
C ALA A 735 38.74 33.33 -39.43
N ALA A 736 38.92 32.70 -40.61
CA ALA A 736 38.90 33.28 -41.96
C ALA A 736 39.88 34.40 -42.38
N ALA A 737 40.98 34.01 -43.04
CA ALA A 737 41.45 34.57 -44.32
C ALA A 737 42.55 33.65 -44.94
N GLY A 738 42.68 33.42 -46.25
CA GLY A 738 41.79 33.74 -47.38
C GLY A 738 42.48 33.50 -48.74
N HIS A 739 41.78 32.84 -49.70
CA HIS A 739 42.21 32.54 -51.09
C HIS A 739 43.37 31.51 -51.25
N ARG A 740 43.57 30.80 -52.38
CA ARG A 740 42.99 30.92 -53.76
C ARG A 740 43.04 29.58 -54.53
N ALA A 741 42.00 29.29 -55.34
CA ALA A 741 41.93 28.45 -56.56
C ALA A 741 42.49 26.99 -56.60
N GLY A 742 41.71 26.07 -57.20
CA GLY A 742 42.10 24.69 -57.57
C GLY A 742 40.89 23.89 -58.09
N GLU A 743 41.06 23.07 -59.14
CA GLU A 743 39.95 22.58 -59.99
C GLU A 743 39.28 21.25 -59.56
N ARG A 744 38.11 21.00 -60.17
CA ARG A 744 37.31 19.75 -60.22
C ARG A 744 37.67 18.94 -61.52
N PRO A 745 37.04 17.78 -61.87
CA PRO A 745 36.14 16.87 -61.12
C PRO A 745 36.45 15.35 -61.23
N GLY A 746 35.73 14.53 -60.44
CA GLY A 746 35.31 13.15 -60.82
C GLY A 746 36.32 12.01 -60.54
N SER A 747 35.93 10.72 -60.62
CA SER A 747 34.58 10.12 -60.69
C SER A 747 34.63 8.63 -60.29
N SER A 748 33.53 8.10 -59.75
CA SER A 748 33.07 6.69 -59.82
C SER A 748 34.11 5.54 -59.85
N GLY A 749 34.13 4.70 -58.81
CA GLY A 749 34.78 3.37 -58.83
C GLY A 749 34.27 2.47 -57.71
N SER A 750 34.11 1.16 -57.96
CA SER A 750 33.45 0.21 -57.04
C SER A 750 34.35 -0.98 -56.64
N SER A 751 33.82 -1.78 -55.71
CA SER A 751 33.98 -3.24 -55.58
C SER A 751 35.32 -3.87 -55.15
N HIS A 752 35.21 -4.74 -54.14
CA HIS A 752 35.96 -5.99 -53.89
C HIS A 752 37.50 -6.05 -54.04
N ALA A 753 38.18 -6.39 -52.94
CA ALA A 753 39.02 -7.62 -52.86
C ALA A 753 39.40 -7.98 -51.41
N GLU A 754 39.79 -9.25 -51.22
CA GLU A 754 40.18 -9.84 -49.93
C GLU A 754 41.62 -9.49 -49.48
N ARG A 755 41.87 -9.51 -48.17
CA ARG A 755 42.95 -10.25 -47.46
C ARG A 755 42.72 -10.11 -45.95
N ARG A 756 42.36 -11.17 -45.21
CA ARG A 756 43.21 -12.29 -44.74
C ARG A 756 44.47 -11.88 -43.95
N SER A 757 44.27 -11.87 -42.63
CA SER A 757 45.00 -12.67 -41.63
C SER A 757 46.39 -12.26 -41.11
N ILE A 758 46.51 -12.49 -39.80
CA ILE A 758 47.70 -12.86 -39.02
C ILE A 758 48.65 -11.73 -38.59
N PHE A 759 48.61 -11.42 -37.29
CA PHE A 759 49.77 -11.43 -36.40
C PHE A 759 49.31 -11.87 -35.00
N ARG A 760 50.25 -12.35 -34.18
CA ARG A 760 50.02 -12.96 -32.86
C ARG A 760 51.29 -12.81 -32.01
N GLU A 761 51.10 -12.89 -30.70
CA GLU A 761 52.11 -13.02 -29.62
C GLU A 761 52.88 -11.76 -29.19
N ASP A 762 52.96 -11.66 -27.85
CA ASP A 762 53.85 -10.95 -26.93
C ASP A 762 54.06 -9.42 -27.13
N VAL A 763 53.86 -8.57 -26.11
CA VAL A 763 54.08 -8.74 -24.65
C VAL A 763 52.83 -8.43 -23.82
#